data_AF-A0A1Y3U2T6-F1
#
_entry.id   AF-A0A1Y3U2T6-F1
#
_cell.length_a   1.000
_cell.length_b   1.000
_cell.length_c   1.000
_cell.angle_alpha   90.00
_cell.angle_beta   90.00
_cell.angle_gamma   90.00
#
_symmetry.space_group_name_H-M   'P 1'
#
loop_
_entity.id
_entity.type
_entity.pdbx_description
1 polymer ?
#
loop_
_entity_poly.entity_id
_entity_poly.type
_entity_poly.pdbx_seq_one_letter_code
_entity_poly.pdbx_strand_id
1 'polypeptide(L)'
;MLQFLEGSLWMTKTIGGGEKMTKIRDGLYGLCVADALGVPAECRTREDLRENPITGMSDGGLRGQAAGFWSDDSSMTLCLAKSIAESGYFHTHDIMERFRQWFETGAYTPGGRCFDFGHTCARAIHRYQKGVTPALCGSNKREENGNGSLMRILPLAFVLYGKYGKNVAYSSRAMADIHTISGLTHRHPLAQSACGIYISIACHILGGEIIPMAVYDGVEKALEWYGRHSRFEGCLPIWKHLPFVAQRKEESIRSGSYVVESLESALWCLLRTKNYRDCVLRCVNLGYDTDSTAAIAGGLAGLYYGYDAIPQEWISSLAGKEIIEDCVQGLERYCMEHHLMPETPPHSLDAIRQSDRQSDWNTALDRKARTKDKNKFLGCLIGGAAGDALGYAVEFLPEQAIFSRYGKDGITEYRLQGGLGRISDDTQMTLFTANGLLAGRTRGCMRGIMASYPDYIAQAYQEWYKTQICNFPAKTDFKLCWLLNVPGLYARRAPGNTCMSAIEAGCRGSIETPLNNSKGCGGVMRVAPVGLYLGSSQMAGLAVDLVAADAAALTHGHEMGYIPAAMLAHIVRLVSHSQDISLEEAVWDSTDAIQRLFPRAVHLPEFLKKIQLAVDLAKQGGNDLEAIHALGPGWCGDEALAVAVYCALKYQDDFDKALAAAVNHGGDSDSTGAITGNILGAYLGLSRIPEKYTRNLELLDVLTEIAEDLYYDCQVNEYTVAEDPRDIAWEKKYTEVTYEGAGRD
;
A
#
# COMPACT_ATOMS: atom_id res chain seq x y z
N MET A 1 -15.72 13.37 15.74
CA MET A 1 -15.29 11.95 15.78
C MET A 1 -14.49 11.62 17.04
N LEU A 2 -13.45 12.38 17.40
CA LEU A 2 -12.76 12.27 18.70
C LEU A 2 -13.70 12.43 19.91
N GLN A 3 -14.65 13.37 19.87
CA GLN A 3 -15.71 13.50 20.89
C GLN A 3 -16.68 12.30 20.98
N PHE A 4 -16.73 11.41 19.97
CA PHE A 4 -17.61 10.22 19.98
C PHE A 4 -16.89 8.99 20.59
N LEU A 5 -15.55 8.97 20.51
CA LEU A 5 -14.71 7.97 21.18
C LEU A 5 -14.66 8.20 22.70
N GLU A 6 -14.77 9.44 23.16
CA GLU A 6 -14.76 9.80 24.59
C GLU A 6 -16.04 9.36 25.35
N GLY A 7 -17.14 9.05 24.66
CA GLY A 7 -18.41 8.64 25.27
C GLY A 7 -18.83 7.18 25.03
N SER A 8 -18.08 6.41 24.25
CA SER A 8 -18.46 5.05 23.87
C SER A 8 -17.43 4.01 24.31
N LEU A 9 -17.85 3.12 25.22
CA LEU A 9 -17.07 1.98 25.74
C LEU A 9 -16.72 0.94 24.65
N TRP A 10 -15.84 1.30 23.72
CA TRP A 10 -15.10 0.36 22.87
C TRP A 10 -13.69 0.23 23.46
N MET A 11 -13.59 -0.34 24.67
CA MET A 11 -12.28 -0.63 25.26
C MET A 11 -11.59 -1.72 24.44
N THR A 12 -10.31 -1.47 24.16
CA THR A 12 -9.31 -2.30 23.52
C THR A 12 -9.42 -3.78 23.93
N LYS A 13 -10.00 -4.59 23.06
CA LYS A 13 -9.68 -6.01 23.01
C LYS A 13 -8.79 -6.19 21.79
N THR A 14 -7.51 -6.43 22.03
CA THR A 14 -6.60 -6.97 21.01
C THR A 14 -7.21 -8.29 20.57
N ILE A 15 -7.77 -8.34 19.36
CA ILE A 15 -8.40 -9.54 18.82
C ILE A 15 -7.27 -10.52 18.52
N GLY A 16 -7.32 -11.70 19.14
CA GLY A 16 -6.37 -12.77 18.90
C GLY A 16 -6.34 -13.14 17.42
N GLY A 17 -5.14 -13.38 16.90
CA GLY A 17 -4.92 -13.84 15.53
C GLY A 17 -5.54 -15.22 15.30
N GLY A 18 -6.81 -15.26 14.90
CA GLY A 18 -7.36 -16.40 14.19
C GLY A 18 -6.77 -16.43 12.78
N GLU A 19 -6.36 -17.62 12.32
CA GLU A 19 -5.82 -17.85 10.97
C GLU A 19 -6.78 -17.29 9.91
N LYS A 20 -6.34 -16.47 8.95
CA LYS A 20 -7.22 -15.74 8.02
C LYS A 20 -8.14 -16.60 7.15
N MET A 21 -7.85 -17.89 7.00
CA MET A 21 -8.77 -18.86 6.38
C MET A 21 -10.09 -18.95 7.15
N THR A 22 -10.04 -18.78 8.48
CA THR A 22 -11.24 -18.74 9.37
C THR A 22 -12.20 -17.60 9.02
N LYS A 23 -11.77 -16.54 8.31
CA LYS A 23 -12.65 -15.41 7.95
C LYS A 23 -13.73 -15.78 6.94
N ILE A 24 -13.49 -16.78 6.08
CA ILE A 24 -14.51 -17.29 5.16
C ILE A 24 -15.61 -17.98 5.95
N ARG A 25 -15.22 -18.87 6.87
CA ARG A 25 -16.12 -19.54 7.82
C ARG A 25 -16.89 -18.54 8.67
N ASP A 26 -16.20 -17.56 9.26
CA ASP A 26 -16.76 -16.49 10.08
C ASP A 26 -17.92 -15.77 9.38
N GLY A 27 -17.69 -15.33 8.14
CA GLY A 27 -18.69 -14.58 7.37
C GLY A 27 -19.84 -15.44 6.88
N LEU A 28 -19.58 -16.64 6.35
CA LEU A 28 -20.64 -17.51 5.81
C LEU A 28 -21.53 -18.08 6.91
N TYR A 29 -20.97 -18.55 8.02
CA TYR A 29 -21.79 -18.98 9.15
C TYR A 29 -22.50 -17.81 9.84
N GLY A 30 -21.85 -16.65 9.96
CA GLY A 30 -22.48 -15.45 10.48
C GLY A 30 -23.69 -15.00 9.66
N LEU A 31 -23.64 -15.17 8.34
CA LEU A 31 -24.79 -14.92 7.48
C LEU A 31 -25.87 -16.00 7.66
N CYS A 32 -25.51 -17.28 7.52
CA CYS A 32 -26.49 -18.37 7.52
C CYS A 32 -27.22 -18.56 8.86
N VAL A 33 -26.52 -18.36 9.98
CA VAL A 33 -27.14 -18.41 11.31
C VAL A 33 -28.09 -17.23 11.51
N ALA A 34 -27.72 -16.05 11.03
CA ALA A 34 -28.55 -14.86 11.19
C ALA A 34 -29.83 -14.92 10.34
N ASP A 35 -29.71 -15.37 9.10
CA ASP A 35 -30.85 -15.70 8.22
C ASP A 35 -31.81 -16.69 8.92
N ALA A 36 -31.31 -17.87 9.31
CA ALA A 36 -32.15 -18.90 9.92
C ALA A 36 -32.83 -18.45 11.24
N LEU A 37 -32.22 -17.53 11.99
CA LEU A 37 -32.85 -16.93 13.17
C LEU A 37 -33.96 -15.94 12.80
N GLY A 38 -33.86 -15.31 11.63
CA GLY A 38 -34.82 -14.33 11.11
C GLY A 38 -36.05 -14.95 10.44
N VAL A 39 -35.95 -16.15 9.86
CA VAL A 39 -37.05 -16.82 9.16
C VAL A 39 -38.36 -16.89 9.98
N PRO A 40 -38.37 -17.26 11.27
CA PRO A 40 -39.62 -17.31 12.05
C PRO A 40 -40.26 -15.94 12.31
N ALA A 41 -39.49 -14.86 12.18
CA ALA A 41 -39.94 -13.49 12.43
C ALA A 41 -40.41 -12.75 11.16
N GLU A 42 -40.20 -13.36 9.99
CA GLU A 42 -40.42 -12.69 8.72
C GLU A 42 -41.90 -12.29 8.56
N CYS A 43 -42.12 -11.11 7.97
CA CYS A 43 -43.43 -10.47 7.82
C CYS A 43 -44.15 -10.09 9.13
N ARG A 44 -43.58 -10.36 10.31
CA ARG A 44 -44.16 -9.91 11.60
C ARG A 44 -43.87 -8.44 11.83
N THR A 45 -44.80 -7.74 12.46
CA THR A 45 -44.64 -6.31 12.77
C THR A 45 -43.70 -6.09 13.94
N ARG A 46 -43.12 -4.89 14.03
CA ARG A 46 -42.28 -4.50 15.18
C ARG A 46 -43.07 -4.53 16.48
N GLU A 47 -44.34 -4.15 16.45
CA GLU A 47 -45.24 -4.17 17.60
C GLU A 47 -45.43 -5.60 18.12
N ASP A 48 -45.69 -6.55 17.24
CA ASP A 48 -45.81 -7.96 17.60
C ASP A 48 -44.49 -8.52 18.17
N LEU A 49 -43.34 -8.19 17.58
CA LEU A 49 -42.04 -8.65 18.08
C LEU A 49 -41.59 -7.97 19.38
N ARG A 50 -42.19 -6.84 19.77
CA ARG A 50 -41.98 -6.26 21.11
C ARG A 50 -42.73 -7.05 22.19
N GLU A 51 -43.90 -7.58 21.87
CA GLU A 51 -44.69 -8.41 22.78
C GLU A 51 -44.19 -9.87 22.79
N ASN A 52 -43.76 -10.37 21.64
CA ASN A 52 -43.38 -11.76 21.39
C ASN A 52 -42.00 -11.84 20.70
N PRO A 53 -40.92 -11.43 21.39
CA PRO A 53 -39.59 -11.32 20.79
C PRO A 53 -38.99 -12.67 20.43
N ILE A 54 -38.24 -12.70 19.33
CA ILE A 54 -37.34 -13.81 19.05
C ILE A 54 -36.16 -13.75 20.01
N THR A 55 -35.89 -14.86 20.70
CA THR A 55 -34.78 -15.01 21.64
C THR A 55 -33.79 -16.11 21.25
N GLY A 56 -34.15 -16.92 20.24
CA GLY A 56 -33.37 -18.06 19.75
C GLY A 56 -34.05 -18.73 18.54
N MET A 57 -33.42 -19.79 18.02
CA MET A 57 -33.94 -20.59 16.92
C MET A 57 -35.26 -21.25 17.32
N SER A 58 -36.30 -21.12 16.49
CA SER A 58 -37.63 -21.67 16.74
C SER A 58 -38.30 -22.07 15.43
N ASP A 59 -39.30 -22.95 15.51
CA ASP A 59 -40.15 -23.28 14.36
C ASP A 59 -41.00 -22.05 13.97
N GLY A 60 -41.29 -21.88 12.68
CA GLY A 60 -42.10 -20.76 12.20
C GLY A 60 -41.78 -20.36 10.77
N GLY A 61 -42.15 -19.15 10.40
CA GLY A 61 -41.95 -18.60 9.05
C GLY A 61 -43.15 -18.87 8.13
N LEU A 62 -43.11 -18.29 6.93
CA LEU A 62 -44.25 -18.23 6.00
C LEU A 62 -44.83 -19.60 5.59
N ARG A 63 -44.07 -20.69 5.76
CA ARG A 63 -44.49 -22.05 5.40
C ARG A 63 -44.35 -23.06 6.54
N GLY A 64 -44.18 -22.60 7.78
CA GLY A 64 -44.01 -23.49 8.94
C GLY A 64 -42.71 -24.27 8.89
N GLN A 65 -41.60 -23.58 8.63
CA GLN A 65 -40.26 -24.12 8.60
C GLN A 65 -39.82 -24.58 10.01
N ALA A 66 -39.01 -25.64 10.05
CA ALA A 66 -38.41 -26.10 11.30
C ALA A 66 -37.30 -25.15 11.76
N ALA A 67 -37.04 -25.12 13.07
CA ALA A 67 -35.97 -24.34 13.65
C ALA A 67 -34.62 -24.59 12.94
N GLY A 68 -33.91 -23.50 12.62
CA GLY A 68 -32.60 -23.55 11.98
C GLY A 68 -32.62 -23.68 10.45
N PHE A 69 -33.78 -23.65 9.81
CA PHE A 69 -33.88 -23.52 8.35
C PHE A 69 -33.62 -22.07 7.93
N TRP A 70 -32.72 -21.87 6.95
CA TRP A 70 -32.46 -20.58 6.30
C TRP A 70 -33.25 -20.41 5.00
N SER A 71 -33.41 -19.16 4.56
CA SER A 71 -34.20 -18.74 3.40
C SER A 71 -33.40 -18.67 2.10
N ASP A 72 -33.86 -17.84 1.15
CA ASP A 72 -33.18 -17.60 -0.11
C ASP A 72 -31.89 -16.79 0.05
N ASP A 73 -31.76 -15.97 1.11
CA ASP A 73 -30.55 -15.24 1.49
C ASP A 73 -29.32 -16.15 1.53
N SER A 74 -29.35 -17.17 2.39
CA SER A 74 -28.26 -18.15 2.52
C SER A 74 -28.16 -19.03 1.28
N SER A 75 -29.29 -19.49 0.73
CA SER A 75 -29.27 -20.40 -0.42
C SER A 75 -28.57 -19.76 -1.63
N MET A 76 -28.89 -18.50 -1.94
CA MET A 76 -28.26 -17.77 -3.04
C MET A 76 -26.83 -17.33 -2.69
N THR A 77 -26.52 -17.07 -1.41
CA THR A 77 -25.14 -16.85 -0.94
C THR A 77 -24.26 -18.07 -1.22
N LEU A 78 -24.75 -19.26 -0.83
CA LEU A 78 -24.04 -20.53 -1.02
C LEU A 78 -23.91 -20.90 -2.51
N CYS A 79 -24.91 -20.60 -3.33
CA CYS A 79 -24.78 -20.70 -4.79
C CYS A 79 -23.61 -19.85 -5.32
N LEU A 80 -23.47 -18.60 -4.86
CA LEU A 80 -22.37 -17.73 -5.28
C LEU A 80 -21.02 -18.25 -4.76
N ALA A 81 -20.94 -18.64 -3.50
CA ALA A 81 -19.72 -19.21 -2.90
C ALA A 81 -19.26 -20.46 -3.66
N LYS A 82 -20.19 -21.38 -3.97
CA LYS A 82 -19.90 -22.60 -4.71
C LYS A 82 -19.48 -22.32 -6.16
N SER A 83 -20.11 -21.34 -6.81
CA SER A 83 -19.72 -20.92 -8.16
C SER A 83 -18.29 -20.39 -8.19
N ILE A 84 -17.93 -19.51 -7.23
CA ILE A 84 -16.57 -19.01 -7.08
C ILE A 84 -15.59 -20.17 -6.88
N ALA A 85 -15.92 -21.11 -6.00
CA ALA A 85 -15.07 -22.24 -5.66
C ALA A 85 -14.77 -23.17 -6.84
N GLU A 86 -15.75 -23.45 -7.71
CA GLU A 86 -15.61 -24.47 -8.76
C GLU A 86 -15.36 -23.90 -10.16
N SER A 87 -15.85 -22.69 -10.45
CA SER A 87 -15.81 -22.08 -11.78
C SER A 87 -15.04 -20.75 -11.82
N GLY A 88 -14.51 -20.31 -10.67
CA GLY A 88 -13.88 -19.02 -10.51
C GLY A 88 -14.86 -17.87 -10.28
N TYR A 89 -14.36 -16.77 -9.73
CA TYR A 89 -15.20 -15.69 -9.18
C TYR A 89 -16.03 -14.88 -10.18
N PHE A 90 -15.80 -15.06 -11.48
CA PHE A 90 -16.45 -14.26 -12.53
C PHE A 90 -17.07 -15.12 -13.65
N HIS A 91 -17.75 -16.21 -13.27
CA HIS A 91 -18.47 -17.09 -14.21
C HIS A 91 -19.99 -16.90 -14.15
N THR A 92 -20.48 -15.80 -14.72
CA THR A 92 -21.90 -15.37 -14.61
C THR A 92 -22.95 -16.41 -15.04
N HIS A 93 -22.64 -17.26 -16.02
CA HIS A 93 -23.51 -18.36 -16.44
C HIS A 93 -23.62 -19.47 -15.38
N ASP A 94 -22.53 -19.78 -14.69
CA ASP A 94 -22.52 -20.82 -13.65
C ASP A 94 -23.26 -20.32 -12.40
N ILE A 95 -23.07 -19.05 -12.03
CA ILE A 95 -23.85 -18.41 -10.96
C ILE A 95 -25.36 -18.49 -11.26
N MET A 96 -25.79 -18.11 -12.47
CA MET A 96 -27.20 -18.17 -12.87
C MET A 96 -27.73 -19.60 -12.96
N GLU A 97 -26.90 -20.56 -13.36
CA GLU A 97 -27.25 -21.97 -13.39
C GLU A 97 -27.45 -22.54 -11.98
N ARG A 98 -26.61 -22.17 -11.02
CA ARG A 98 -26.81 -22.56 -9.61
C ARG A 98 -28.04 -21.91 -9.00
N PHE A 99 -28.32 -20.65 -9.32
CA PHE A 99 -29.59 -20.01 -8.94
C PHE A 99 -30.79 -20.74 -9.54
N ARG A 100 -30.70 -21.21 -10.79
CA ARG A 100 -31.73 -22.02 -11.43
C ARG A 100 -31.92 -23.36 -10.71
N GLN A 101 -30.84 -24.05 -10.36
CA GLN A 101 -30.88 -25.32 -9.63
C GLN A 101 -31.51 -25.13 -8.23
N TRP A 102 -31.10 -24.11 -7.49
CA TRP A 102 -31.73 -23.76 -6.22
C TRP A 102 -33.24 -23.54 -6.39
N PHE A 103 -33.64 -22.74 -7.38
CA PHE A 103 -35.03 -22.39 -7.63
C PHE A 103 -35.90 -23.57 -8.06
N GLU A 104 -35.39 -24.46 -8.92
CA GLU A 104 -36.16 -25.58 -9.47
C GLU A 104 -36.15 -26.83 -8.60
N THR A 105 -34.98 -27.19 -8.06
CA THR A 105 -34.77 -28.49 -7.39
C THR A 105 -34.56 -28.35 -5.90
N GLY A 106 -34.50 -27.13 -5.35
CA GLY A 106 -34.19 -26.90 -3.95
C GLY A 106 -32.73 -27.18 -3.60
N ALA A 107 -31.81 -27.16 -4.57
CA ALA A 107 -30.38 -27.23 -4.30
C ALA A 107 -29.96 -26.10 -3.33
N TYR A 108 -28.96 -26.35 -2.48
CA TYR A 108 -28.48 -25.41 -1.46
C TYR A 108 -29.50 -25.02 -0.37
N THR A 109 -30.60 -25.76 -0.25
CA THR A 109 -31.57 -25.62 0.85
C THR A 109 -31.44 -26.78 1.84
N PRO A 110 -31.70 -26.58 3.14
CA PRO A 110 -31.61 -27.65 4.14
C PRO A 110 -32.71 -28.71 3.99
N GLY A 111 -33.81 -28.39 3.31
CA GLY A 111 -34.97 -29.28 3.13
C GLY A 111 -35.18 -29.83 1.73
N GLY A 112 -34.25 -29.58 0.79
CA GLY A 112 -34.38 -29.99 -0.62
C GLY A 112 -35.57 -29.37 -1.35
N ARG A 113 -36.06 -28.21 -0.88
CA ARG A 113 -37.18 -27.48 -1.48
C ARG A 113 -36.96 -25.97 -1.36
N CYS A 114 -37.11 -25.26 -2.46
CA CYS A 114 -37.05 -23.81 -2.50
C CYS A 114 -38.28 -23.19 -1.81
N PHE A 115 -38.05 -22.17 -0.98
CA PHE A 115 -39.06 -21.27 -0.43
C PHE A 115 -38.49 -19.83 -0.40
N ASP A 116 -39.29 -18.85 0.02
CA ASP A 116 -38.91 -17.43 0.20
C ASP A 116 -38.33 -16.63 -0.95
N PHE A 117 -38.34 -17.16 -2.16
CA PHE A 117 -37.75 -16.44 -3.28
C PHE A 117 -38.42 -15.08 -3.57
N GLY A 118 -37.60 -14.02 -3.62
CA GLY A 118 -38.03 -12.72 -4.09
C GLY A 118 -38.48 -12.73 -5.57
N HIS A 119 -39.59 -12.07 -5.89
CA HIS A 119 -40.16 -12.04 -7.26
C HIS A 119 -39.19 -11.52 -8.33
N THR A 120 -38.31 -10.57 -7.98
CA THR A 120 -37.29 -10.05 -8.93
C THR A 120 -36.22 -11.10 -9.24
N CYS A 121 -35.77 -11.87 -8.23
CA CYS A 121 -34.84 -12.97 -8.42
C CYS A 121 -35.49 -14.09 -9.27
N ALA A 122 -36.70 -14.53 -8.92
CA ALA A 122 -37.42 -15.56 -9.67
C ALA A 122 -37.62 -15.19 -11.14
N ARG A 123 -37.98 -13.94 -11.43
CA ARG A 123 -38.12 -13.45 -12.81
C ARG A 123 -36.81 -13.40 -13.58
N ALA A 124 -35.71 -13.01 -12.92
CA ALA A 124 -34.39 -13.02 -13.56
C ALA A 124 -33.93 -14.46 -13.89
N ILE A 125 -34.17 -15.40 -12.99
CA ILE A 125 -33.94 -16.84 -13.21
C ILE A 125 -34.83 -17.35 -14.35
N HIS A 126 -36.10 -16.95 -14.39
CA HIS A 126 -37.01 -17.31 -15.48
C HIS A 126 -36.55 -16.78 -16.84
N ARG A 127 -36.05 -15.53 -16.88
CA ARG A 127 -35.46 -14.96 -18.09
C ARG A 127 -34.25 -15.76 -18.56
N TYR A 128 -33.40 -16.17 -17.62
CA TYR A 128 -32.25 -17.04 -17.92
C TYR A 128 -32.68 -18.40 -18.49
N GLN A 129 -33.68 -19.05 -17.89
CA GLN A 129 -34.28 -20.30 -18.41
C GLN A 129 -34.81 -20.15 -19.85
N LYS A 130 -35.26 -18.94 -20.24
CA LYS A 130 -35.72 -18.63 -21.60
C LYS A 130 -34.58 -18.26 -22.56
N GLY A 131 -33.32 -18.41 -22.14
CA GLY A 131 -32.13 -18.17 -22.98
C GLY A 131 -31.66 -16.72 -23.00
N VAL A 132 -32.15 -15.85 -22.11
CA VAL A 132 -31.61 -14.49 -21.97
C VAL A 132 -30.21 -14.57 -21.36
N THR A 133 -29.24 -13.84 -21.92
CA THR A 133 -27.88 -13.81 -21.37
C THR A 133 -27.88 -13.23 -19.95
N PRO A 134 -27.04 -13.73 -19.01
CA PRO A 134 -26.99 -13.27 -17.62
C PRO A 134 -26.92 -11.74 -17.46
N ALA A 135 -26.15 -11.05 -18.30
CA ALA A 135 -26.02 -9.58 -18.25
C ALA A 135 -27.33 -8.80 -18.49
N LEU A 136 -28.37 -9.46 -19.03
CA LEU A 136 -29.68 -8.87 -19.34
C LEU A 136 -30.83 -9.48 -18.53
N CYS A 137 -30.55 -10.43 -17.62
CA CYS A 137 -31.57 -11.11 -16.83
C CYS A 137 -32.18 -10.20 -15.77
N GLY A 138 -31.35 -9.47 -15.03
CA GLY A 138 -31.83 -8.66 -13.91
C GLY A 138 -32.72 -7.49 -14.29
N SER A 139 -33.52 -7.03 -13.31
CA SER A 139 -34.36 -5.85 -13.51
C SER A 139 -33.57 -4.55 -13.37
N ASN A 140 -33.90 -3.57 -14.21
CA ASN A 140 -33.37 -2.19 -14.12
C ASN A 140 -34.47 -1.20 -13.70
N LYS A 141 -35.60 -1.69 -13.20
CA LYS A 141 -36.75 -0.87 -12.81
C LYS A 141 -36.60 -0.35 -11.39
N ARG A 142 -37.06 0.88 -11.13
CA ARG A 142 -36.91 1.52 -9.82
C ARG A 142 -37.76 0.82 -8.75
N GLU A 143 -38.95 0.40 -9.13
CA GLU A 143 -39.94 -0.31 -8.31
C GLU A 143 -39.55 -1.77 -8.00
N GLU A 144 -38.47 -2.28 -8.59
CA GLU A 144 -37.99 -3.66 -8.41
C GLU A 144 -36.62 -3.71 -7.71
N ASN A 145 -36.30 -2.71 -6.88
CA ASN A 145 -35.05 -2.61 -6.09
C ASN A 145 -35.16 -3.31 -4.72
N GLY A 146 -35.47 -4.60 -4.75
CA GLY A 146 -35.37 -5.45 -3.56
C GLY A 146 -33.91 -5.63 -3.10
N ASN A 147 -33.74 -6.10 -1.86
CA ASN A 147 -32.45 -6.47 -1.26
C ASN A 147 -31.83 -7.77 -1.82
N GLY A 148 -32.53 -8.51 -2.69
CA GLY A 148 -32.12 -9.84 -3.15
C GLY A 148 -30.72 -9.97 -3.76
N SER A 149 -30.13 -8.90 -4.31
CA SER A 149 -28.71 -8.91 -4.72
C SER A 149 -27.73 -8.57 -3.60
N LEU A 150 -28.14 -7.72 -2.65
CA LEU A 150 -27.35 -7.30 -1.51
C LEU A 150 -27.15 -8.45 -0.52
N MET A 151 -28.23 -9.14 -0.17
CA MET A 151 -28.19 -10.20 0.85
C MET A 151 -27.20 -11.33 0.55
N ARG A 152 -26.92 -11.57 -0.74
CA ARG A 152 -26.10 -12.71 -1.19
C ARG A 152 -24.68 -12.37 -1.64
N ILE A 153 -24.28 -11.10 -1.60
CA ILE A 153 -23.05 -10.65 -2.28
C ILE A 153 -21.77 -10.98 -1.50
N LEU A 154 -21.86 -11.28 -0.21
CA LEU A 154 -20.72 -11.43 0.71
C LEU A 154 -19.57 -12.33 0.20
N PRO A 155 -19.80 -13.51 -0.43
CA PRO A 155 -18.71 -14.37 -0.90
C PRO A 155 -17.74 -13.67 -1.86
N LEU A 156 -18.23 -12.67 -2.62
CA LEU A 156 -17.40 -11.88 -3.51
C LEU A 156 -16.38 -11.01 -2.76
N ALA A 157 -16.68 -10.60 -1.52
CA ALA A 157 -15.79 -9.78 -0.69
C ALA A 157 -14.45 -10.48 -0.45
N PHE A 158 -14.45 -11.80 -0.27
CA PHE A 158 -13.23 -12.56 -0.01
C PHE A 158 -12.26 -12.51 -1.19
N VAL A 159 -12.79 -12.67 -2.41
CA VAL A 159 -11.98 -12.60 -3.63
C VAL A 159 -11.50 -11.17 -3.89
N LEU A 160 -12.40 -10.19 -3.76
CA LEU A 160 -12.06 -8.80 -4.04
C LEU A 160 -11.10 -8.22 -3.00
N TYR A 161 -11.25 -8.58 -1.73
CA TYR A 161 -10.28 -8.23 -0.69
C TYR A 161 -8.90 -8.80 -1.00
N GLY A 162 -8.81 -10.05 -1.45
CA GLY A 162 -7.53 -10.64 -1.82
C GLY A 162 -6.80 -9.94 -2.96
N LYS A 163 -7.57 -9.39 -3.90
CA LYS A 163 -7.05 -8.67 -5.07
C LYS A 163 -6.76 -7.20 -4.78
N TYR A 164 -7.61 -6.53 -4.00
CA TYR A 164 -7.64 -5.07 -3.91
C TYR A 164 -7.55 -4.53 -2.47
N GLY A 165 -7.55 -5.41 -1.47
CA GLY A 165 -7.54 -5.04 -0.05
C GLY A 165 -8.73 -4.16 0.33
N LYS A 166 -8.50 -3.22 1.25
CA LYS A 166 -9.49 -2.21 1.68
C LYS A 166 -9.83 -1.19 0.59
N ASN A 167 -9.03 -1.10 -0.47
CA ASN A 167 -9.18 -0.11 -1.53
C ASN A 167 -10.01 -0.63 -2.72
N VAL A 168 -10.82 -1.67 -2.50
CA VAL A 168 -11.72 -2.26 -3.50
C VAL A 168 -12.55 -1.20 -4.24
N ALA A 169 -13.01 -0.17 -3.54
CA ALA A 169 -13.83 0.91 -4.10
C ALA A 169 -13.08 1.79 -5.12
N TYR A 170 -11.74 1.86 -5.10
CA TYR A 170 -10.98 2.62 -6.10
C TYR A 170 -10.73 1.85 -7.40
N SER A 171 -10.92 0.53 -7.39
CA SER A 171 -10.76 -0.30 -8.58
C SER A 171 -12.03 -0.29 -9.42
N SER A 172 -11.99 0.38 -10.56
CA SER A 172 -13.10 0.35 -11.54
C SER A 172 -13.44 -1.07 -11.98
N ARG A 173 -12.47 -1.98 -12.00
CA ARG A 173 -12.71 -3.40 -12.31
C ARG A 173 -13.51 -4.08 -11.20
N ALA A 174 -13.13 -3.90 -9.94
CA ALA A 174 -13.83 -4.49 -8.81
C ALA A 174 -15.28 -3.99 -8.74
N MET A 175 -15.48 -2.68 -8.91
CA MET A 175 -16.81 -2.07 -8.91
C MET A 175 -17.67 -2.60 -10.07
N ALA A 176 -17.10 -2.74 -11.27
CA ALA A 176 -17.79 -3.37 -12.40
C ALA A 176 -18.17 -4.84 -12.12
N ASP A 177 -17.31 -5.59 -11.44
CA ASP A 177 -17.58 -6.99 -11.10
C ASP A 177 -18.72 -7.11 -10.08
N ILE A 178 -18.72 -6.27 -9.03
CA ILE A 178 -19.81 -6.16 -8.04
C ILE A 178 -21.13 -5.81 -8.74
N HIS A 179 -21.11 -4.82 -9.61
CA HIS A 179 -22.31 -4.37 -10.34
C HIS A 179 -22.83 -5.44 -11.29
N THR A 180 -21.94 -6.22 -11.91
CA THR A 180 -22.31 -7.32 -12.79
C THR A 180 -22.98 -8.45 -12.01
N ILE A 181 -22.42 -8.85 -10.87
CA ILE A 181 -22.98 -9.93 -10.03
C ILE A 181 -24.31 -9.50 -9.39
N SER A 182 -24.43 -8.24 -8.94
CA SER A 182 -25.72 -7.65 -8.59
C SER A 182 -26.69 -7.72 -9.77
N GLY A 183 -26.21 -7.33 -10.94
CA GLY A 183 -26.94 -7.22 -12.21
C GLY A 183 -27.53 -8.52 -12.74
N LEU A 184 -27.09 -9.67 -12.23
CA LEU A 184 -27.68 -10.97 -12.56
C LEU A 184 -29.18 -11.01 -12.23
N THR A 185 -29.59 -10.34 -11.15
CA THR A 185 -31.02 -10.19 -10.80
C THR A 185 -31.46 -8.74 -10.60
N HIS A 186 -30.57 -7.85 -10.16
CA HIS A 186 -30.84 -6.42 -9.90
C HIS A 186 -29.78 -5.52 -10.57
N ARG A 187 -30.13 -4.92 -11.71
CA ARG A 187 -29.27 -4.04 -12.54
C ARG A 187 -29.41 -2.56 -12.24
N HIS A 188 -30.43 -2.18 -11.49
CA HIS A 188 -30.68 -0.78 -11.18
C HIS A 188 -29.52 -0.19 -10.35
N PRO A 189 -29.05 1.05 -10.64
CA PRO A 189 -27.89 1.65 -9.98
C PRO A 189 -27.98 1.66 -8.45
N LEU A 190 -29.19 1.77 -7.90
CA LEU A 190 -29.40 1.75 -6.46
C LEU A 190 -28.99 0.41 -5.81
N ALA A 191 -29.49 -0.72 -6.32
CA ALA A 191 -29.11 -2.04 -5.83
C ALA A 191 -27.60 -2.31 -6.03
N GLN A 192 -27.06 -1.92 -7.19
CA GLN A 192 -25.61 -2.03 -7.46
C GLN A 192 -24.77 -1.20 -6.48
N SER A 193 -25.22 0.02 -6.16
CA SER A 193 -24.53 0.90 -5.21
C SER A 193 -24.54 0.35 -3.79
N ALA A 194 -25.66 -0.25 -3.36
CA ALA A 194 -25.76 -0.91 -2.06
C ALA A 194 -24.80 -2.10 -1.95
N CYS A 195 -24.73 -2.96 -2.98
CA CYS A 195 -23.76 -4.06 -3.02
C CYS A 195 -22.31 -3.55 -2.94
N GLY A 196 -21.96 -2.47 -3.66
CA GLY A 196 -20.60 -1.91 -3.60
C GLY A 196 -20.26 -1.30 -2.25
N ILE A 197 -21.20 -0.62 -1.60
CA ILE A 197 -21.03 -0.10 -0.23
C ILE A 197 -20.81 -1.27 0.73
N TYR A 198 -21.67 -2.28 0.69
CA TYR A 198 -21.57 -3.45 1.58
C TYR A 198 -20.24 -4.21 1.42
N ILE A 199 -19.82 -4.45 0.18
CA ILE A 199 -18.52 -5.08 -0.11
C ILE A 199 -17.36 -4.21 0.39
N SER A 200 -17.42 -2.89 0.18
CA SER A 200 -16.40 -1.95 0.69
C SER A 200 -16.26 -2.06 2.21
N ILE A 201 -17.38 -2.06 2.94
CA ILE A 201 -17.39 -2.25 4.41
C ILE A 201 -16.81 -3.62 4.79
N ALA A 202 -17.24 -4.70 4.12
CA ALA A 202 -16.73 -6.05 4.38
C ALA A 202 -15.21 -6.14 4.18
N CYS A 203 -14.67 -5.53 3.12
CA CYS A 203 -13.22 -5.47 2.87
C CYS A 203 -12.47 -4.68 3.96
N HIS A 204 -13.06 -3.63 4.51
CA HIS A 204 -12.50 -2.90 5.64
C HIS A 204 -12.45 -3.74 6.93
N ILE A 205 -13.52 -4.49 7.23
CA ILE A 205 -13.55 -5.45 8.35
C ILE A 205 -12.50 -6.56 8.16
N LEU A 206 -12.39 -7.13 6.96
CA LEU A 206 -11.38 -8.14 6.62
C LEU A 206 -9.94 -7.60 6.79
N GLY A 207 -9.76 -6.30 6.60
CA GLY A 207 -8.49 -5.61 6.85
C GLY A 207 -8.27 -5.18 8.32
N GLY A 208 -9.08 -5.68 9.26
CA GLY A 208 -8.84 -5.55 10.70
C GLY A 208 -9.36 -4.27 11.34
N GLU A 209 -10.21 -3.49 10.66
CA GLU A 209 -10.82 -2.31 11.28
C GLU A 209 -11.93 -2.65 12.26
N ILE A 210 -12.07 -1.81 13.29
CA ILE A 210 -13.24 -1.83 14.16
C ILE A 210 -14.49 -1.40 13.40
N ILE A 211 -15.65 -1.99 13.74
CA ILE A 211 -16.92 -1.77 13.05
C ILE A 211 -17.21 -0.29 12.72
N PRO A 212 -17.11 0.67 13.67
CA PRO A 212 -17.41 2.07 13.35
C PRO A 212 -16.51 2.66 12.25
N MET A 213 -15.22 2.32 12.26
CA MET A 213 -14.28 2.77 11.24
C MET A 213 -14.54 2.07 9.91
N ALA A 214 -14.77 0.76 9.93
CA ALA A 214 -15.03 0.00 8.72
C ALA A 214 -16.31 0.46 8.00
N VAL A 215 -17.35 0.81 8.75
CA VAL A 215 -18.57 1.40 8.18
C VAL A 215 -18.31 2.80 7.63
N TYR A 216 -17.62 3.66 8.37
CA TYR A 216 -17.31 5.02 7.92
C TYR A 216 -16.45 5.00 6.64
N ASP A 217 -15.28 4.37 6.69
CA ASP A 217 -14.32 4.35 5.59
C ASP A 217 -14.89 3.58 4.39
N GLY A 218 -15.57 2.44 4.65
CA GLY A 218 -16.19 1.64 3.60
C GLY A 218 -17.27 2.40 2.83
N VAL A 219 -18.13 3.15 3.54
CA VAL A 219 -19.15 4.00 2.90
C VAL A 219 -18.50 5.18 2.18
N GLU A 220 -17.64 5.95 2.84
CA GLU A 220 -17.04 7.16 2.27
C GLU A 220 -16.30 6.87 0.97
N LYS A 221 -15.44 5.84 0.95
CA LYS A 221 -14.70 5.45 -0.27
C LYS A 221 -15.62 4.99 -1.39
N ALA A 222 -16.68 4.25 -1.07
CA ALA A 222 -17.66 3.83 -2.07
C ALA A 222 -18.40 5.06 -2.65
N LEU A 223 -18.79 6.01 -1.81
CA LEU A 223 -19.47 7.24 -2.25
C LEU A 223 -18.54 8.17 -3.03
N GLU A 224 -17.25 8.22 -2.71
CA GLU A 224 -16.26 8.93 -3.51
C GLU A 224 -16.19 8.38 -4.94
N TRP A 225 -16.10 7.05 -5.08
CA TRP A 225 -16.12 6.42 -6.40
C TRP A 225 -17.42 6.68 -7.13
N TYR A 226 -18.58 6.48 -6.49
CA TYR A 226 -19.88 6.75 -7.10
C TYR A 226 -20.07 8.23 -7.45
N GLY A 227 -19.48 9.15 -6.67
CA GLY A 227 -19.50 10.59 -6.91
C GLY A 227 -18.85 11.01 -8.22
N ARG A 228 -17.92 10.20 -8.72
CA ARG A 228 -17.23 10.42 -10.01
C ARG A 228 -18.00 9.86 -11.22
N HIS A 229 -19.12 9.17 -10.99
CA HIS A 229 -19.85 8.46 -12.04
C HIS A 229 -21.32 8.92 -12.12
N SER A 230 -21.65 9.68 -13.16
CA SER A 230 -22.99 10.28 -13.37
C SER A 230 -24.15 9.27 -13.29
N ARG A 231 -23.91 8.00 -13.65
CA ARG A 231 -24.90 6.91 -13.53
C ARG A 231 -25.45 6.73 -12.11
N PHE A 232 -24.69 7.10 -11.08
CA PHE A 232 -25.03 6.93 -9.67
C PHE A 232 -25.36 8.23 -8.95
N GLU A 233 -25.41 9.37 -9.65
CA GLU A 233 -25.64 10.69 -9.05
C GLU A 233 -26.90 10.72 -8.16
N GLY A 234 -28.00 10.14 -8.66
CA GLY A 234 -29.26 10.04 -7.92
C GLY A 234 -29.24 9.10 -6.70
N CYS A 235 -28.20 8.27 -6.56
CA CYS A 235 -28.01 7.37 -5.42
C CYS A 235 -27.25 8.05 -4.28
N LEU A 236 -26.37 9.02 -4.55
CA LEU A 236 -25.50 9.62 -3.53
C LEU A 236 -26.26 10.19 -2.33
N PRO A 237 -27.33 11.00 -2.51
CA PRO A 237 -28.06 11.58 -1.38
C PRO A 237 -28.72 10.52 -0.48
N ILE A 238 -29.01 9.33 -1.01
CA ILE A 238 -29.65 8.23 -0.28
C ILE A 238 -28.68 7.59 0.71
N TRP A 239 -27.37 7.64 0.44
CA TRP A 239 -26.37 6.90 1.21
C TRP A 239 -25.51 7.77 2.14
N LYS A 240 -25.51 9.09 1.94
CA LYS A 240 -24.67 10.05 2.68
C LYS A 240 -24.80 9.97 4.21
N HIS A 241 -25.94 9.51 4.73
CA HIS A 241 -26.17 9.43 6.17
C HIS A 241 -25.72 8.10 6.80
N LEU A 242 -25.40 7.08 6.00
CA LEU A 242 -25.05 5.75 6.51
C LEU A 242 -23.90 5.74 7.54
N PRO A 243 -22.81 6.53 7.42
CA PRO A 243 -21.75 6.55 8.43
C PRO A 243 -22.25 6.97 9.82
N PHE A 244 -23.38 7.68 9.88
CA PHE A 244 -23.97 8.22 11.10
C PHE A 244 -25.30 7.56 11.45
N VAL A 245 -25.68 6.47 10.77
CA VAL A 245 -26.99 5.83 10.92
C VAL A 245 -27.30 5.47 12.38
N ALA A 246 -26.30 5.07 13.16
CA ALA A 246 -26.43 4.71 14.57
C ALA A 246 -27.04 5.81 15.46
N GLN A 247 -26.97 7.08 15.03
CA GLN A 247 -27.55 8.22 15.75
C GLN A 247 -29.07 8.32 15.58
N ARG A 248 -29.63 7.64 14.57
CA ARG A 248 -31.07 7.63 14.33
C ARG A 248 -31.79 6.86 15.43
N LYS A 249 -32.96 7.37 15.80
CA LYS A 249 -33.87 6.67 16.72
C LYS A 249 -34.43 5.41 16.06
N GLU A 250 -34.63 4.37 16.85
CA GLU A 250 -35.10 3.06 16.38
C GLU A 250 -36.42 3.18 15.61
N GLU A 251 -37.35 4.01 16.06
CA GLU A 251 -38.67 4.24 15.44
C GLU A 251 -38.56 4.80 14.02
N SER A 252 -37.42 5.43 13.69
CA SER A 252 -37.16 5.98 12.36
C SER A 252 -36.49 4.99 11.41
N ILE A 253 -36.02 3.85 11.91
CA ILE A 253 -35.38 2.80 11.11
C ILE A 253 -36.47 1.91 10.54
N ARG A 254 -36.46 1.77 9.21
CA ARG A 254 -37.32 0.82 8.49
C ARG A 254 -36.48 -0.41 8.14
N SER A 255 -37.12 -1.57 8.14
CA SER A 255 -36.49 -2.87 7.92
C SER A 255 -37.28 -3.71 6.93
N GLY A 256 -37.80 -3.08 5.87
CA GLY A 256 -38.48 -3.79 4.78
C GLY A 256 -37.51 -4.30 3.71
N SER A 257 -38.08 -4.89 2.67
CA SER A 257 -37.34 -5.54 1.57
C SER A 257 -36.77 -4.60 0.52
N TYR A 258 -36.98 -3.28 0.68
CA TYR A 258 -36.34 -2.29 -0.16
C TYR A 258 -34.86 -2.17 0.21
N VAL A 259 -33.97 -2.27 -0.78
CA VAL A 259 -32.51 -2.36 -0.56
C VAL A 259 -31.93 -1.25 0.31
N VAL A 260 -32.52 -0.05 0.28
CA VAL A 260 -32.10 1.07 1.13
C VAL A 260 -32.43 0.81 2.60
N GLU A 261 -33.65 0.32 2.86
CA GLU A 261 -34.12 0.03 4.22
C GLU A 261 -33.30 -1.12 4.81
N SER A 262 -33.05 -2.19 4.04
CA SER A 262 -32.29 -3.35 4.54
C SER A 262 -30.82 -3.03 4.84
N LEU A 263 -30.13 -2.26 3.99
CA LEU A 263 -28.75 -1.85 4.27
C LEU A 263 -28.70 -0.89 5.47
N GLU A 264 -29.64 0.05 5.55
CA GLU A 264 -29.71 1.00 6.65
C GLU A 264 -29.97 0.32 8.00
N SER A 265 -30.98 -0.57 8.07
CA SER A 265 -31.33 -1.29 9.29
C SER A 265 -30.19 -2.21 9.74
N ALA A 266 -29.54 -2.92 8.81
CA ALA A 266 -28.42 -3.80 9.11
C ALA A 266 -27.24 -3.04 9.74
N LEU A 267 -26.83 -1.92 9.13
CA LEU A 267 -25.75 -1.09 9.66
C LEU A 267 -26.12 -0.42 10.98
N TRP A 268 -27.38 -0.02 11.16
CA TRP A 268 -27.86 0.51 12.43
C TRP A 268 -27.75 -0.52 13.56
N CYS A 269 -28.16 -1.77 13.32
CA CYS A 269 -28.03 -2.85 14.30
C CYS A 269 -26.57 -3.14 14.63
N LEU A 270 -25.73 -3.26 13.59
CA LEU A 270 -24.30 -3.56 13.73
C LEU A 270 -23.57 -2.49 14.56
N LEU A 271 -23.83 -1.20 14.30
CA LEU A 271 -23.18 -0.09 15.01
C LEU A 271 -23.68 0.11 16.45
N ARG A 272 -24.87 -0.39 16.79
CA ARG A 272 -25.49 -0.23 18.11
C ARG A 272 -25.31 -1.43 19.05
N THR A 273 -24.60 -2.45 18.61
CA THR A 273 -24.38 -3.68 19.37
C THR A 273 -22.89 -3.97 19.49
N LYS A 274 -22.50 -4.87 20.40
CA LYS A 274 -21.09 -5.12 20.73
C LYS A 274 -20.67 -6.58 20.63
N ASN A 275 -21.59 -7.45 20.26
CA ASN A 275 -21.35 -8.86 20.04
C ASN A 275 -22.33 -9.37 18.98
N TYR A 276 -22.01 -10.54 18.42
CA TYR A 276 -22.79 -11.17 17.36
C TYR A 276 -24.24 -11.43 17.79
N ARG A 277 -24.45 -12.00 18.99
CA ARG A 277 -25.78 -12.35 19.52
C ARG A 277 -26.72 -11.15 19.52
N ASP A 278 -26.29 -10.05 20.13
CA ASP A 278 -27.09 -8.84 20.27
C ASP A 278 -27.35 -8.18 18.91
N CYS A 279 -26.36 -8.21 18.00
CA CYS A 279 -26.52 -7.69 16.63
C CYS A 279 -27.65 -8.42 15.90
N VAL A 280 -27.60 -9.74 15.87
CA VAL A 280 -28.57 -10.56 15.14
C VAL A 280 -29.95 -10.49 15.81
N LEU A 281 -30.05 -10.63 17.14
CA LEU A 281 -31.34 -10.50 17.83
C LEU A 281 -31.96 -9.11 17.62
N ARG A 282 -31.16 -8.05 17.58
CA ARG A 282 -31.66 -6.71 17.28
C ARG A 282 -32.20 -6.63 15.85
N CYS A 283 -31.53 -7.22 14.87
CA CYS A 283 -32.01 -7.26 13.48
C CYS A 283 -33.37 -7.97 13.39
N VAL A 284 -33.45 -9.18 13.94
CA VAL A 284 -34.66 -10.01 13.87
C VAL A 284 -35.84 -9.33 14.56
N ASN A 285 -35.61 -8.65 15.70
CA ASN A 285 -36.68 -7.98 16.44
C ASN A 285 -37.02 -6.57 15.90
N LEU A 286 -36.39 -6.08 14.82
CA LEU A 286 -36.86 -4.87 14.12
C LEU A 286 -38.16 -5.10 13.33
N GLY A 287 -38.45 -6.36 12.97
CA GLY A 287 -39.64 -6.77 12.22
C GLY A 287 -39.56 -6.52 10.72
N TYR A 288 -40.62 -6.92 10.02
CA TYR A 288 -40.79 -6.89 8.57
C TYR A 288 -39.89 -7.88 7.83
N ASP A 289 -38.85 -7.42 7.14
CA ASP A 289 -37.91 -8.26 6.42
C ASP A 289 -36.72 -8.59 7.34
N THR A 290 -36.96 -9.57 8.20
CA THR A 290 -36.11 -9.90 9.34
C THR A 290 -34.95 -10.81 8.99
N ASP A 291 -35.16 -11.77 8.10
CA ASP A 291 -34.14 -12.68 7.61
C ASP A 291 -33.10 -11.93 6.77
N SER A 292 -33.48 -11.08 5.81
CA SER A 292 -32.47 -10.34 5.06
C SER A 292 -31.77 -9.25 5.86
N THR A 293 -32.47 -8.52 6.73
CA THR A 293 -31.81 -7.56 7.64
C THR A 293 -30.79 -8.28 8.52
N ALA A 294 -31.14 -9.46 9.04
CA ALA A 294 -30.25 -10.26 9.87
C ALA A 294 -29.10 -10.87 9.07
N ALA A 295 -29.32 -11.39 7.87
CA ALA A 295 -28.29 -11.97 7.00
C ALA A 295 -27.21 -10.95 6.63
N ILE A 296 -27.61 -9.74 6.23
CA ILE A 296 -26.71 -8.64 5.87
C ILE A 296 -25.86 -8.21 7.08
N ALA A 297 -26.50 -7.97 8.23
CA ALA A 297 -25.78 -7.57 9.45
C ALA A 297 -24.93 -8.72 10.01
N GLY A 298 -25.46 -9.94 9.99
CA GLY A 298 -24.86 -11.18 10.49
C GLY A 298 -23.63 -11.58 9.71
N GLY A 299 -23.61 -11.36 8.39
CA GLY A 299 -22.41 -11.52 7.57
C GLY A 299 -21.26 -10.63 8.04
N LEU A 300 -21.50 -9.32 8.20
CA LEU A 300 -20.49 -8.36 8.69
C LEU A 300 -20.11 -8.62 10.15
N ALA A 301 -21.09 -8.93 11.01
CA ALA A 301 -20.88 -9.26 12.41
C ALA A 301 -20.06 -10.55 12.56
N GLY A 302 -20.33 -11.55 11.73
CA GLY A 302 -19.57 -12.80 11.64
C GLY A 302 -18.11 -12.51 11.30
N LEU A 303 -17.86 -11.77 10.22
CA LEU A 303 -16.50 -11.35 9.83
C LEU A 303 -15.72 -10.68 10.97
N TYR A 304 -16.40 -9.83 11.74
CA TYR A 304 -15.76 -9.06 12.81
C TYR A 304 -15.58 -9.86 14.11
N TYR A 305 -16.64 -10.50 14.62
CA TYR A 305 -16.63 -11.19 15.91
C TYR A 305 -16.09 -12.62 15.83
N GLY A 306 -16.14 -13.25 14.66
CA GLY A 306 -15.69 -14.61 14.41
C GLY A 306 -16.77 -15.68 14.64
N TYR A 307 -16.57 -16.85 14.03
CA TYR A 307 -17.43 -18.03 14.16
C TYR A 307 -17.63 -18.44 15.62
N ASP A 308 -16.57 -18.40 16.43
CA ASP A 308 -16.62 -18.79 17.85
C ASP A 308 -17.45 -17.83 18.72
N ALA A 309 -17.74 -16.62 18.24
CA ALA A 309 -18.60 -15.67 18.93
C ALA A 309 -20.10 -15.90 18.64
N ILE A 310 -20.43 -16.79 17.71
CA ILE A 310 -21.81 -17.17 17.43
C ILE A 310 -22.29 -18.12 18.56
N PRO A 311 -23.49 -17.90 19.14
CA PRO A 311 -24.03 -18.79 20.17
C PRO A 311 -24.07 -20.25 19.70
N GLN A 312 -23.45 -21.14 20.47
CA GLN A 312 -23.31 -22.55 20.12
C GLN A 312 -24.66 -23.26 20.03
N GLU A 313 -25.66 -22.82 20.79
CA GLU A 313 -27.02 -23.31 20.67
C GLU A 313 -27.65 -23.01 19.31
N TRP A 314 -27.30 -21.87 18.69
CA TRP A 314 -27.80 -21.53 17.35
C TRP A 314 -27.10 -22.34 16.27
N ILE A 315 -25.78 -22.52 16.36
CA ILE A 315 -25.03 -23.41 15.46
C ILE A 315 -25.53 -24.86 15.57
N SER A 316 -25.83 -25.31 16.78
CA SER A 316 -26.33 -26.67 17.03
C SER A 316 -27.66 -26.90 16.34
N SER A 317 -28.59 -25.94 16.45
CA SER A 317 -29.90 -25.99 15.80
C SER A 317 -29.89 -25.71 14.29
N LEU A 318 -28.83 -25.10 13.76
CA LEU A 318 -28.72 -24.80 12.33
C LEU A 318 -28.81 -26.08 11.49
N ALA A 319 -29.74 -26.10 10.52
CA ALA A 319 -29.93 -27.22 9.59
C ALA A 319 -28.82 -27.25 8.52
N GLY A 320 -28.79 -28.24 7.61
CA GLY A 320 -27.99 -28.24 6.38
C GLY A 320 -26.48 -27.91 6.47
N LYS A 321 -25.84 -28.01 7.64
CA LYS A 321 -24.46 -27.54 7.89
C LYS A 321 -23.45 -28.10 6.89
N GLU A 322 -23.66 -29.32 6.41
CA GLU A 322 -22.87 -29.95 5.36
C GLU A 322 -22.80 -29.13 4.06
N ILE A 323 -23.87 -28.43 3.69
CA ILE A 323 -23.93 -27.56 2.52
C ILE A 323 -23.06 -26.31 2.75
N ILE A 324 -23.13 -25.74 3.95
CA ILE A 324 -22.32 -24.58 4.35
C ILE A 324 -20.85 -24.97 4.35
N GLU A 325 -20.50 -26.09 4.99
CA GLU A 325 -19.12 -26.59 5.05
C GLU A 325 -18.52 -26.87 3.67
N ASP A 326 -19.27 -27.50 2.76
CA ASP A 326 -18.80 -27.73 1.39
C ASP A 326 -18.48 -26.40 0.67
N CYS A 327 -19.33 -25.38 0.85
CA CYS A 327 -19.09 -24.06 0.28
C CYS A 327 -17.91 -23.33 0.94
N VAL A 328 -17.79 -23.40 2.26
CA VAL A 328 -16.66 -22.83 3.03
C VAL A 328 -15.35 -23.45 2.55
N GLN A 329 -15.24 -24.78 2.58
CA GLN A 329 -14.03 -25.51 2.20
C GLN A 329 -13.66 -25.28 0.72
N GLY A 330 -14.65 -25.24 -0.16
CA GLY A 330 -14.43 -24.94 -1.57
C GLY A 330 -13.89 -23.53 -1.78
N LEU A 331 -14.49 -22.54 -1.12
CA LEU A 331 -14.09 -21.14 -1.25
C LEU A 331 -12.73 -20.86 -0.58
N GLU A 332 -12.46 -21.49 0.55
CA GLU A 332 -11.15 -21.51 1.22
C GLU A 332 -10.08 -22.06 0.27
N ARG A 333 -10.30 -23.25 -0.29
CA ARG A 333 -9.37 -23.86 -1.25
C ARG A 333 -9.11 -22.93 -2.45
N TYR A 334 -10.17 -22.37 -3.05
CA TYR A 334 -10.03 -21.42 -4.14
C TYR A 334 -9.19 -20.20 -3.75
N CYS A 335 -9.47 -19.59 -2.60
CA CYS A 335 -8.72 -18.43 -2.13
C CYS A 335 -7.26 -18.76 -1.82
N MET A 336 -6.98 -19.96 -1.31
CA MET A 336 -5.62 -20.45 -1.05
C MET A 336 -4.85 -20.66 -2.36
N GLU A 337 -5.41 -21.43 -3.30
CA GLU A 337 -4.80 -21.70 -4.62
C GLU A 337 -4.49 -20.40 -5.40
N HIS A 338 -5.34 -19.38 -5.24
CA HIS A 338 -5.20 -18.10 -5.93
C HIS A 338 -4.53 -17.01 -5.08
N HIS A 339 -3.98 -17.35 -3.91
CA HIS A 339 -3.25 -16.43 -3.02
C HIS A 339 -4.06 -15.17 -2.64
N LEU A 340 -5.37 -15.33 -2.49
CA LEU A 340 -6.32 -14.25 -2.21
C LEU A 340 -6.48 -13.98 -0.71
N MET A 341 -6.15 -14.94 0.17
CA MET A 341 -6.25 -14.77 1.63
C MET A 341 -4.94 -15.14 2.32
N PRO A 342 -3.81 -14.49 2.01
CA PRO A 342 -2.52 -14.88 2.59
C PRO A 342 -2.46 -14.62 4.11
N GLU A 343 -1.80 -15.52 4.82
CA GLU A 343 -1.64 -15.57 6.29
C GLU A 343 -1.12 -14.25 6.87
N THR A 344 -0.39 -13.46 6.10
CA THR A 344 0.09 -12.10 6.40
C THR A 344 -0.52 -11.07 5.43
N PRO A 345 -0.94 -9.87 5.90
CA PRO A 345 -1.61 -8.92 5.01
C PRO A 345 -0.61 -8.55 3.90
N PRO A 346 -0.98 -8.62 2.63
CA PRO A 346 -0.24 -7.88 1.62
C PRO A 346 -0.64 -6.42 1.83
N HIS A 347 0.22 -5.67 2.51
CA HIS A 347 0.03 -4.23 2.68
C HIS A 347 0.00 -3.61 1.28
N SER A 348 -1.13 -3.03 0.86
CA SER A 348 -1.13 -2.26 -0.39
C SER A 348 -0.20 -1.07 -0.19
N LEU A 349 0.78 -0.89 -1.07
CA LEU A 349 1.74 0.21 -1.04
C LEU A 349 1.04 1.58 -0.84
N ASP A 350 -0.15 1.77 -1.42
CA ASP A 350 -0.98 2.97 -1.23
C ASP A 350 -1.39 3.26 0.22
N ALA A 351 -1.62 2.24 1.04
CA ALA A 351 -1.96 2.41 2.46
C ALA A 351 -0.75 2.85 3.28
N ILE A 352 0.45 2.44 2.88
CA ILE A 352 1.71 2.89 3.46
C ILE A 352 1.98 4.35 3.02
N ARG A 353 1.75 4.69 1.74
CA ARG A 353 1.89 6.06 1.21
C ARG A 353 1.00 7.09 1.92
N GLN A 354 -0.20 6.70 2.36
CA GLN A 354 -1.20 7.59 2.95
C GLN A 354 -1.22 7.58 4.49
N SER A 355 -0.29 6.86 5.13
CA SER A 355 -0.26 6.69 6.57
C SER A 355 0.36 7.90 7.30
N ASP A 356 -0.48 8.79 7.82
CA ASP A 356 -0.09 9.84 8.79
C ASP A 356 0.13 9.31 10.22
N ARG A 357 -0.16 8.01 10.48
CA ARG A 357 -0.05 7.42 11.82
C ARG A 357 1.34 6.83 12.07
N GLN A 358 2.14 7.59 12.83
CA GLN A 358 3.50 7.25 13.26
C GLN A 358 3.62 5.94 14.09
N SER A 359 2.53 5.38 14.62
CA SER A 359 2.58 4.27 15.59
C SER A 359 2.57 2.86 14.99
N ASP A 360 1.95 2.69 13.82
CA ASP A 360 1.49 1.37 13.36
C ASP A 360 2.53 0.64 12.49
N TRP A 361 3.50 1.38 11.94
CA TRP A 361 4.49 0.87 10.97
C TRP A 361 5.93 0.98 11.45
N ASN A 362 6.14 1.67 12.56
CA ASN A 362 7.47 1.92 13.09
C ASN A 362 8.01 0.68 13.81
N THR A 363 9.21 0.24 13.43
CA THR A 363 10.00 -0.72 14.21
C THR A 363 10.32 -0.15 15.61
N ALA A 364 10.78 -0.99 16.52
CA ALA A 364 11.23 -0.52 17.83
C ALA A 364 12.38 0.51 17.70
N LEU A 365 13.17 0.40 16.62
CA LEU A 365 14.27 1.31 16.27
C LEU A 365 13.74 2.61 15.66
N ASP A 366 12.71 2.56 14.80
CA ASP A 366 12.05 3.76 14.25
C ASP A 366 11.51 4.71 15.33
N ARG A 367 11.14 4.19 16.51
CA ARG A 367 10.69 5.03 17.63
C ARG A 367 11.84 5.77 18.33
N LYS A 368 13.08 5.30 18.19
CA LYS A 368 14.30 5.91 18.76
C LYS A 368 14.94 6.93 17.81
N ALA A 369 14.72 6.81 16.51
CA ALA A 369 15.27 7.70 15.48
C ALA A 369 14.52 9.04 15.42
N ARG A 370 15.02 10.10 16.08
CA ARG A 370 14.38 11.44 16.07
C ARG A 370 15.34 12.62 16.12
N THR A 371 16.64 12.40 16.18
CA THR A 371 17.62 13.48 16.37
C THR A 371 18.35 13.72 15.05
N LYS A 372 18.14 14.90 14.42
CA LYS A 372 18.92 15.28 13.24
C LYS A 372 20.35 15.65 13.64
N ASP A 373 21.34 15.17 12.91
CA ASP A 373 22.74 15.57 13.05
C ASP A 373 23.27 16.14 11.72
N LYS A 374 23.60 17.44 11.72
CA LYS A 374 24.11 18.15 10.54
C LYS A 374 25.39 17.50 10.01
N ASN A 375 26.25 16.99 10.90
CA ASN A 375 27.50 16.33 10.53
C ASN A 375 27.22 15.05 9.73
N LYS A 376 26.17 14.30 10.07
CA LYS A 376 25.76 13.08 9.37
C LYS A 376 25.11 13.39 8.00
N PHE A 377 24.35 14.47 7.90
CA PHE A 377 23.77 14.92 6.63
C PHE A 377 24.86 15.32 5.63
N LEU A 378 25.80 16.17 6.07
CA LEU A 378 26.97 16.55 5.27
C LEU A 378 27.82 15.33 4.92
N GLY A 379 28.10 14.48 5.91
CA GLY A 379 28.89 13.27 5.72
C GLY A 379 28.29 12.35 4.66
N CYS A 380 26.98 12.15 4.66
CA CYS A 380 26.31 11.28 3.70
C CYS A 380 26.45 11.78 2.25
N LEU A 381 26.12 13.05 1.96
CA LEU A 381 26.20 13.57 0.59
C LEU A 381 27.64 13.72 0.10
N ILE A 382 28.53 14.27 0.93
CA ILE A 382 29.94 14.46 0.59
C ILE A 382 30.64 13.10 0.48
N GLY A 383 30.33 12.16 1.37
CA GLY A 383 30.89 10.83 1.35
C GLY A 383 30.49 10.05 0.11
N GLY A 384 29.22 10.14 -0.30
CA GLY A 384 28.77 9.54 -1.56
C GLY A 384 29.46 10.14 -2.78
N ALA A 385 29.53 11.47 -2.85
CA ALA A 385 30.24 12.15 -3.94
C ALA A 385 31.75 11.84 -3.98
N ALA A 386 32.36 11.62 -2.81
CA ALA A 386 33.74 11.17 -2.72
C ALA A 386 33.93 9.74 -3.25
N GLY A 387 33.02 8.84 -2.90
CA GLY A 387 33.02 7.47 -3.40
C GLY A 387 32.83 7.39 -4.91
N ASP A 388 31.83 8.12 -5.42
CA ASP A 388 31.59 8.32 -6.85
C ASP A 388 32.87 8.84 -7.53
N ALA A 389 33.42 9.98 -7.11
CA ALA A 389 34.56 10.60 -7.78
C ALA A 389 35.83 9.73 -7.77
N LEU A 390 35.99 8.87 -6.75
CA LEU A 390 37.08 7.89 -6.69
C LEU A 390 36.83 6.72 -7.66
N GLY A 391 35.61 6.18 -7.66
CA GLY A 391 35.21 5.05 -8.51
C GLY A 391 35.10 5.39 -9.98
N TYR A 392 34.67 6.62 -10.32
CA TYR A 392 34.47 7.07 -11.70
C TYR A 392 35.78 7.07 -12.51
N ALA A 393 36.92 7.22 -11.83
CA ALA A 393 38.22 7.12 -12.46
C ALA A 393 38.57 5.71 -12.96
N VAL A 394 37.87 4.68 -12.45
CA VAL A 394 38.19 3.25 -12.64
C VAL A 394 37.03 2.36 -13.08
N GLU A 395 35.77 2.83 -13.06
CA GLU A 395 34.52 2.09 -13.38
C GLU A 395 34.60 1.16 -14.61
N PHE A 396 35.26 1.57 -15.70
CA PHE A 396 35.37 0.74 -16.92
C PHE A 396 36.73 0.05 -17.09
N LEU A 397 37.56 0.03 -16.06
CA LEU A 397 38.86 -0.63 -16.09
C LEU A 397 38.75 -2.09 -15.60
N PRO A 398 39.35 -3.05 -16.32
CA PRO A 398 39.57 -4.37 -15.75
C PRO A 398 40.43 -4.27 -14.49
N GLU A 399 40.20 -5.14 -13.50
CA GLU A 399 40.90 -5.14 -12.21
C GLU A 399 42.42 -5.08 -12.37
N GLN A 400 42.96 -5.92 -13.25
CA GLN A 400 44.39 -5.95 -13.53
C GLN A 400 44.92 -4.58 -13.97
N ALA A 401 44.14 -3.81 -14.74
CA ALA A 401 44.51 -2.47 -15.17
C ALA A 401 44.46 -1.45 -14.03
N ILE A 402 43.52 -1.59 -13.08
CA ILE A 402 43.45 -0.76 -11.87
C ILE A 402 44.75 -0.94 -11.06
N PHE A 403 45.07 -2.17 -10.67
CA PHE A 403 46.26 -2.43 -9.85
C PHE A 403 47.58 -2.17 -10.60
N SER A 404 47.63 -2.39 -11.92
CA SER A 404 48.81 -2.03 -12.72
C SER A 404 49.04 -0.52 -12.78
N ARG A 405 47.96 0.28 -12.75
CA ARG A 405 48.02 1.73 -12.88
C ARG A 405 48.27 2.44 -11.55
N TYR A 406 47.64 1.96 -10.47
CA TYR A 406 47.65 2.63 -9.17
C TYR A 406 48.49 1.91 -8.12
N GLY A 407 49.03 0.73 -8.45
CA GLY A 407 49.85 -0.08 -7.57
C GLY A 407 49.02 -1.13 -6.82
N LYS A 408 49.69 -1.84 -5.91
CA LYS A 408 49.14 -3.00 -5.19
C LYS A 408 47.89 -2.69 -4.34
N ASP A 409 47.73 -1.44 -3.94
CA ASP A 409 46.63 -0.99 -3.08
C ASP A 409 45.48 -0.39 -3.92
N GLY A 410 45.58 -0.42 -5.25
CA GLY A 410 44.58 0.16 -6.14
C GLY A 410 44.53 1.69 -6.06
N ILE A 411 43.44 2.29 -6.56
CA ILE A 411 43.20 3.73 -6.43
C ILE A 411 42.86 4.08 -4.98
N THR A 412 43.59 5.05 -4.42
CA THR A 412 43.46 5.50 -3.01
C THR A 412 43.36 7.02 -2.88
N GLU A 413 43.47 7.73 -4.00
CA GLU A 413 43.34 9.18 -4.13
C GLU A 413 42.67 9.51 -5.47
N TYR A 414 42.02 10.68 -5.55
CA TYR A 414 41.37 11.11 -6.77
C TYR A 414 42.33 11.22 -7.96
N ARG A 415 41.88 10.72 -9.11
CA ARG A 415 42.49 11.09 -10.39
C ARG A 415 42.00 12.48 -10.79
N LEU A 416 42.80 13.50 -10.48
CA LEU A 416 42.42 14.89 -10.76
C LEU A 416 42.38 15.18 -12.28
N GLN A 417 41.28 15.78 -12.74
CA GLN A 417 41.13 16.32 -14.08
C GLN A 417 40.81 17.82 -14.00
N GLY A 418 41.74 18.66 -14.42
CA GLY A 418 41.62 20.12 -14.23
C GLY A 418 41.64 20.52 -12.76
N GLY A 419 42.41 19.77 -11.94
CA GLY A 419 42.56 20.03 -10.50
C GLY A 419 41.45 19.47 -9.61
N LEU A 420 40.43 18.81 -10.18
CA LEU A 420 39.26 18.30 -9.43
C LEU A 420 39.10 16.78 -9.59
N GLY A 421 38.66 16.12 -8.53
CA GLY A 421 38.07 14.77 -8.59
C GLY A 421 36.68 14.88 -9.19
N ARG A 422 36.46 14.21 -10.32
CA ARG A 422 35.23 14.35 -11.12
C ARG A 422 34.19 13.35 -10.64
N ILE A 423 33.01 13.85 -10.27
CA ILE A 423 31.81 13.05 -9.98
C ILE A 423 31.16 12.53 -11.28
N SER A 424 30.38 11.45 -11.23
CA SER A 424 29.61 10.88 -12.36
C SER A 424 28.15 11.34 -12.34
N ASP A 425 27.27 10.68 -13.10
CA ASP A 425 25.84 10.90 -13.01
C ASP A 425 25.25 10.50 -11.64
N ASP A 426 25.91 9.65 -10.87
CA ASP A 426 25.48 9.22 -9.53
C ASP A 426 25.27 10.40 -8.59
N THR A 427 26.31 11.22 -8.42
CA THR A 427 26.21 12.43 -7.60
C THR A 427 25.26 13.45 -8.23
N GLN A 428 25.29 13.62 -9.55
CA GLN A 428 24.39 14.58 -10.22
C GLN A 428 22.93 14.21 -9.95
N MET A 429 22.52 12.97 -10.21
CA MET A 429 21.16 12.52 -9.98
C MET A 429 20.79 12.55 -8.50
N THR A 430 21.73 12.25 -7.59
CA THR A 430 21.53 12.40 -6.13
C THR A 430 21.17 13.84 -5.74
N LEU A 431 21.86 14.84 -6.30
CA LEU A 431 21.55 16.25 -6.08
C LEU A 431 20.13 16.60 -6.58
N PHE A 432 19.73 16.07 -7.73
CA PHE A 432 18.37 16.29 -8.26
C PHE A 432 17.29 15.55 -7.46
N THR A 433 17.57 14.37 -6.90
CA THR A 433 16.67 13.72 -5.93
C THR A 433 16.44 14.64 -4.73
N ALA A 434 17.52 15.16 -4.14
CA ALA A 434 17.45 16.05 -2.99
C ALA A 434 16.68 17.35 -3.31
N ASN A 435 16.96 18.00 -4.45
CA ASN A 435 16.23 19.19 -4.87
C ASN A 435 14.75 18.87 -5.10
N GLY A 436 14.40 17.72 -5.69
CA GLY A 436 13.00 17.32 -5.89
C GLY A 436 12.24 17.23 -4.56
N LEU A 437 12.85 16.61 -3.55
CA LEU A 437 12.28 16.56 -2.19
C LEU A 437 12.04 17.96 -1.60
N LEU A 438 13.05 18.82 -1.67
CA LEU A 438 13.01 20.19 -1.11
C LEU A 438 12.02 21.10 -1.83
N ALA A 439 11.95 21.01 -3.16
CA ALA A 439 10.98 21.75 -3.97
C ALA A 439 9.54 21.31 -3.67
N GLY A 440 9.33 19.99 -3.53
CA GLY A 440 8.03 19.44 -3.13
C GLY A 440 7.57 19.98 -1.78
N ARG A 441 8.45 19.89 -0.76
CA ARG A 441 8.16 20.45 0.57
C ARG A 441 7.86 21.94 0.51
N THR A 442 8.71 22.71 -0.16
CA THR A 442 8.55 24.17 -0.28
C THR A 442 7.20 24.51 -0.89
N ARG A 443 6.79 23.78 -1.94
CA ARG A 443 5.47 23.97 -2.55
C ARG A 443 4.33 23.70 -1.55
N GLY A 444 4.45 22.64 -0.75
CA GLY A 444 3.51 22.33 0.32
C GLY A 444 3.41 23.43 1.37
N CYS A 445 4.54 23.95 1.86
CA CYS A 445 4.59 25.05 2.84
C CYS A 445 4.04 26.37 2.30
N MET A 446 4.30 26.68 1.02
CA MET A 446 3.95 27.96 0.41
C MET A 446 2.52 28.03 -0.13
N ARG A 447 1.87 26.89 -0.42
CA ARG A 447 0.55 26.86 -1.08
C ARG A 447 -0.48 25.94 -0.42
N GLY A 448 -0.08 25.17 0.60
CA GLY A 448 -0.94 24.18 1.25
C GLY A 448 -1.33 22.99 0.37
N ILE A 449 -0.78 22.88 -0.85
CA ILE A 449 -1.03 21.81 -1.82
C ILE A 449 0.29 21.26 -2.37
N MET A 450 0.43 19.94 -2.40
CA MET A 450 1.66 19.25 -2.84
C MET A 450 1.29 17.94 -3.54
N ALA A 451 1.94 17.63 -4.67
CA ALA A 451 1.91 16.31 -5.30
C ALA A 451 2.76 15.29 -4.51
N SER A 452 2.92 14.05 -4.98
CA SER A 452 3.79 13.09 -4.29
C SER A 452 5.27 13.47 -4.43
N TYR A 453 6.13 13.05 -3.49
CA TYR A 453 7.58 13.25 -3.62
C TYR A 453 8.15 12.66 -4.92
N PRO A 454 7.77 11.43 -5.35
CA PRO A 454 8.18 10.89 -6.65
C PRO A 454 7.83 11.81 -7.83
N ASP A 455 6.70 12.53 -7.81
CA ASP A 455 6.34 13.46 -8.89
C ASP A 455 7.31 14.65 -9.02
N TYR A 456 7.79 15.17 -7.88
CA TYR A 456 8.80 16.25 -7.90
C TYR A 456 10.18 15.74 -8.26
N ILE A 457 10.54 14.53 -7.81
CA ILE A 457 11.78 13.87 -8.18
C ILE A 457 11.80 13.59 -9.70
N ALA A 458 10.69 13.12 -10.28
CA ALA A 458 10.55 12.91 -11.72
C ALA A 458 10.76 14.21 -12.52
N GLN A 459 10.18 15.32 -12.06
CA GLN A 459 10.39 16.64 -12.67
C GLN A 459 11.85 17.11 -12.54
N ALA A 460 12.47 16.90 -11.37
CA ALA A 460 13.88 17.19 -11.17
C ALA A 460 14.77 16.37 -12.12
N TYR A 461 14.48 15.09 -12.32
CA TYR A 461 15.19 14.27 -13.30
C TYR A 461 15.00 14.74 -14.74
N GLN A 462 13.82 15.24 -15.11
CA GLN A 462 13.63 15.86 -16.43
C GLN A 462 14.50 17.11 -16.62
N GLU A 463 14.76 17.88 -15.55
CA GLU A 463 15.69 19.00 -15.58
C GLU A 463 17.15 18.56 -15.61
N TRP A 464 17.53 17.53 -14.84
CA TRP A 464 18.84 16.87 -14.98
C TRP A 464 19.08 16.39 -16.40
N TYR A 465 18.10 15.73 -17.03
CA TYR A 465 18.22 15.27 -18.41
C TYR A 465 18.51 16.42 -19.38
N LYS A 466 17.93 17.61 -19.16
CA LYS A 466 18.28 18.81 -19.95
C LYS A 466 19.75 19.19 -19.79
N THR A 467 20.34 19.09 -18.60
CA THR A 467 21.78 19.36 -18.42
C THR A 467 22.64 18.36 -19.17
N GLN A 468 22.12 17.15 -19.45
CA GLN A 468 22.81 16.15 -20.27
C GLN A 468 22.68 16.39 -21.78
N ILE A 469 21.57 16.96 -22.26
CA ILE A 469 21.34 17.11 -23.71
C ILE A 469 21.56 18.53 -24.26
N CYS A 470 21.56 19.56 -23.40
CA CYS A 470 21.69 20.97 -23.79
C CYS A 470 23.03 21.57 -23.35
N ASN A 471 23.38 22.72 -23.92
CA ASN A 471 24.49 23.55 -23.43
C ASN A 471 24.00 24.49 -22.32
N PHE A 472 24.88 24.85 -21.40
CA PHE A 472 24.59 25.88 -20.41
C PHE A 472 24.49 27.28 -21.06
N PRO A 473 23.52 28.13 -20.67
CA PRO A 473 22.35 27.80 -19.83
C PRO A 473 21.23 27.14 -20.64
N ALA A 474 20.55 26.14 -20.07
CA ALA A 474 19.37 25.55 -20.70
C ALA A 474 18.20 26.55 -20.75
N LYS A 475 17.53 26.62 -21.90
CA LYS A 475 16.25 27.35 -22.05
C LYS A 475 15.10 26.45 -21.63
N THR A 476 14.26 26.90 -20.71
CA THR A 476 13.11 26.14 -20.23
C THR A 476 11.99 27.09 -19.82
N ASP A 477 10.74 26.74 -20.16
CA ASP A 477 9.55 27.52 -19.81
C ASP A 477 9.13 27.34 -18.35
N PHE A 478 9.66 26.30 -17.70
CA PHE A 478 9.43 25.98 -16.29
C PHE A 478 10.76 25.57 -15.64
N LYS A 479 11.02 26.07 -14.42
CA LYS A 479 12.19 25.74 -13.61
C LYS A 479 11.72 25.23 -12.24
N LEU A 480 12.17 24.04 -11.84
CA LEU A 480 11.95 23.46 -10.52
C LEU A 480 13.24 23.47 -9.67
N CYS A 481 14.39 23.22 -10.31
CA CYS A 481 15.67 23.04 -9.64
C CYS A 481 16.60 24.21 -9.92
N TRP A 482 17.08 24.85 -8.84
CA TRP A 482 18.11 25.90 -8.97
C TRP A 482 19.43 25.32 -9.51
N LEU A 483 19.62 24.01 -9.38
CA LEU A 483 20.71 23.24 -9.97
C LEU A 483 20.85 23.47 -11.49
N LEU A 484 19.79 23.85 -12.22
CA LEU A 484 19.91 24.25 -13.63
C LEU A 484 20.82 25.46 -13.87
N ASN A 485 21.07 26.27 -12.84
CA ASN A 485 21.93 27.45 -12.90
C ASN A 485 23.40 27.11 -12.58
N VAL A 486 23.74 25.86 -12.26
CA VAL A 486 25.10 25.41 -11.94
C VAL A 486 25.78 24.83 -13.20
N PRO A 487 26.80 25.50 -13.80
CA PRO A 487 27.39 25.03 -15.05
C PRO A 487 28.10 23.67 -14.95
N GLY A 488 28.63 23.32 -13.77
CA GLY A 488 29.33 22.06 -13.56
C GLY A 488 28.43 20.82 -13.81
N LEU A 489 27.12 20.96 -13.63
CA LEU A 489 26.13 19.88 -13.84
C LEU A 489 25.79 19.63 -15.31
N TYR A 490 26.32 20.43 -16.24
CA TYR A 490 26.16 20.24 -17.70
C TYR A 490 27.29 19.39 -18.31
N ALA A 491 28.22 18.93 -17.48
CA ALA A 491 29.22 17.96 -17.90
C ALA A 491 28.55 16.58 -18.04
N ARG A 492 28.53 16.05 -19.27
CA ARG A 492 28.00 14.72 -19.61
C ARG A 492 28.96 13.64 -19.15
N ARG A 493 28.56 12.81 -18.19
CA ARG A 493 29.44 11.85 -17.54
C ARG A 493 28.78 10.48 -17.43
N ALA A 494 28.88 9.75 -18.54
CA ALA A 494 28.47 8.34 -18.69
C ALA A 494 27.08 7.95 -18.17
N PRO A 495 26.02 8.77 -18.32
CA PRO A 495 24.73 8.43 -17.72
C PRO A 495 24.16 7.10 -18.23
N GLY A 496 23.67 6.29 -17.30
CA GLY A 496 23.11 4.98 -17.60
C GLY A 496 21.98 5.05 -18.64
N ASN A 497 22.02 4.17 -19.65
CA ASN A 497 21.03 4.16 -20.75
C ASN A 497 19.58 4.00 -20.27
N THR A 498 19.36 3.22 -19.19
CA THR A 498 18.03 3.07 -18.59
C THR A 498 17.51 4.41 -18.06
N CYS A 499 18.33 5.17 -17.34
CA CYS A 499 17.98 6.49 -16.83
C CYS A 499 17.64 7.44 -17.99
N MET A 500 18.54 7.54 -18.97
CA MET A 500 18.37 8.43 -20.12
C MET A 500 17.08 8.15 -20.88
N SER A 501 16.83 6.89 -21.27
CA SER A 501 15.64 6.51 -22.04
C SER A 501 14.34 6.66 -21.24
N ALA A 502 14.34 6.29 -19.96
CA ALA A 502 13.16 6.42 -19.11
C ALA A 502 12.77 7.88 -18.87
N ILE A 503 13.75 8.77 -18.67
CA ILE A 503 13.52 10.19 -18.42
C ILE A 503 13.12 10.90 -19.71
N GLU A 504 13.74 10.57 -20.85
CA GLU A 504 13.31 11.05 -22.17
C GLU A 504 11.85 10.67 -22.45
N ALA A 505 11.42 9.47 -22.06
CA ALA A 505 10.03 9.01 -22.15
C ALA A 505 9.09 9.65 -21.11
N GLY A 506 9.58 10.63 -20.34
CA GLY A 506 8.79 11.43 -19.41
C GLY A 506 8.85 10.97 -17.95
N CYS A 507 9.71 9.99 -17.60
CA CYS A 507 9.94 9.55 -16.23
C CYS A 507 8.65 9.08 -15.52
N ARG A 508 7.89 8.20 -16.17
CA ARG A 508 6.53 7.79 -15.75
C ARG A 508 6.43 6.37 -15.18
N GLY A 509 7.56 5.76 -14.80
CA GLY A 509 7.54 4.44 -14.18
C GLY A 509 6.99 4.47 -12.75
N SER A 510 6.34 3.39 -12.32
CA SER A 510 6.02 3.15 -10.91
C SER A 510 6.19 1.67 -10.58
N ILE A 511 6.17 1.33 -9.29
CA ILE A 511 6.22 -0.07 -8.83
C ILE A 511 5.04 -0.87 -9.38
N GLU A 512 3.85 -0.27 -9.41
CA GLU A 512 2.61 -0.90 -9.89
C GLU A 512 2.51 -0.93 -11.41
N THR A 513 3.08 0.07 -12.08
CA THR A 513 3.13 0.16 -13.55
C THR A 513 4.58 0.31 -14.01
N PRO A 514 5.35 -0.79 -14.06
CA PRO A 514 6.75 -0.76 -14.48
C PRO A 514 6.90 -0.23 -15.91
N LEU A 515 7.79 0.73 -16.11
CA LEU A 515 8.11 1.26 -17.45
C LEU A 515 8.93 0.26 -18.28
N ASN A 516 9.75 -0.55 -17.62
CA ASN A 516 10.67 -1.50 -18.21
C ASN A 516 10.97 -2.63 -17.21
N ASN A 517 11.85 -3.57 -17.59
CA ASN A 517 12.31 -4.65 -16.73
C ASN A 517 13.80 -4.48 -16.34
N SER A 518 14.27 -3.25 -16.21
CA SER A 518 15.68 -2.96 -15.90
C SER A 518 15.98 -3.14 -14.41
N LYS A 519 17.04 -3.88 -14.10
CA LYS A 519 17.56 -4.13 -12.75
C LYS A 519 18.83 -3.34 -12.41
N GLY A 520 19.19 -2.37 -13.25
CA GLY A 520 20.41 -1.58 -13.08
C GLY A 520 20.50 -0.86 -11.73
N CYS A 521 21.72 -0.61 -11.26
CA CYS A 521 22.04 0.12 -10.02
C CYS A 521 21.54 1.59 -10.01
N GLY A 522 21.24 2.15 -11.19
CA GLY A 522 20.79 3.54 -11.38
C GLY A 522 19.62 4.00 -10.51
N GLY A 523 18.82 3.07 -9.99
CA GLY A 523 17.77 3.36 -9.02
C GLY A 523 18.28 3.58 -7.60
N VAL A 524 19.21 2.74 -7.12
CA VAL A 524 19.68 2.76 -5.72
C VAL A 524 20.75 3.82 -5.47
N MET A 525 21.63 4.12 -6.43
CA MET A 525 22.76 5.04 -6.24
C MET A 525 22.36 6.49 -5.88
N ARG A 526 21.10 6.86 -6.07
CA ARG A 526 20.62 8.25 -5.99
C ARG A 526 19.56 8.55 -4.92
N VAL A 527 19.23 7.58 -4.06
CA VAL A 527 18.10 7.70 -3.10
C VAL A 527 18.50 7.96 -1.65
N ALA A 528 19.80 8.05 -1.34
CA ALA A 528 20.26 8.42 0.01
C ALA A 528 19.59 9.70 0.57
N PRO A 529 19.33 10.77 -0.22
CA PRO A 529 18.60 11.94 0.26
C PRO A 529 17.21 11.65 0.81
N VAL A 530 16.52 10.61 0.33
CA VAL A 530 15.18 10.24 0.81
C VAL A 530 15.24 9.82 2.27
N GLY A 531 16.19 8.94 2.62
CA GLY A 531 16.42 8.46 3.99
C GLY A 531 16.89 9.57 4.93
N LEU A 532 17.79 10.45 4.45
CA LEU A 532 18.25 11.62 5.22
C LEU A 532 17.10 12.59 5.53
N TYR A 533 16.36 13.01 4.51
CA TYR A 533 15.44 14.12 4.67
C TYR A 533 14.14 13.70 5.35
N LEU A 534 13.49 12.66 4.82
CA LEU A 534 12.20 12.21 5.31
C LEU A 534 12.30 11.43 6.61
N GLY A 535 13.51 10.95 6.97
CA GLY A 535 13.80 10.33 8.27
C GLY A 535 13.53 11.24 9.47
N SER A 536 13.54 12.55 9.25
CA SER A 536 13.23 13.57 10.25
C SER A 536 11.79 14.08 10.22
N SER A 537 10.99 13.60 9.27
CA SER A 537 9.60 14.00 9.10
C SER A 537 8.65 13.25 10.04
N GLN A 538 7.36 13.61 10.06
CA GLN A 538 6.33 12.86 10.78
C GLN A 538 5.94 11.54 10.08
N MET A 539 6.49 11.28 8.88
CA MET A 539 6.23 10.11 8.08
C MET A 539 6.72 8.84 8.78
N ALA A 540 5.96 7.74 8.64
CA ALA A 540 6.37 6.44 9.18
C ALA A 540 7.58 5.88 8.40
N GLY A 541 8.43 5.09 9.07
CA GLY A 541 9.68 4.56 8.49
C GLY A 541 9.48 3.83 7.16
N LEU A 542 8.51 2.90 7.11
CA LEU A 542 8.18 2.15 5.90
C LEU A 542 7.66 3.04 4.75
N ALA A 543 7.04 4.18 5.05
CA ALA A 543 6.60 5.11 4.01
C ALA A 543 7.78 5.88 3.40
N VAL A 544 8.82 6.18 4.19
CA VAL A 544 10.08 6.74 3.67
C VAL A 544 10.76 5.75 2.72
N ASP A 545 10.85 4.49 3.14
CA ASP A 545 11.46 3.42 2.34
C ASP A 545 10.71 3.22 1.02
N LEU A 546 9.38 3.32 1.04
CA LEU A 546 8.54 3.23 -0.15
C LEU A 546 8.72 4.44 -1.09
N VAL A 547 8.89 5.66 -0.57
CA VAL A 547 9.23 6.82 -1.41
C VAL A 547 10.55 6.60 -2.16
N ALA A 548 11.54 5.97 -1.52
CA ALA A 548 12.80 5.64 -2.17
C ALA A 548 12.63 4.58 -3.27
N ALA A 549 11.81 3.54 -3.02
CA ALA A 549 11.45 2.56 -4.03
C ALA A 549 10.72 3.21 -5.22
N ASP A 550 9.75 4.07 -4.96
CA ASP A 550 9.00 4.78 -6.00
C ASP A 550 9.94 5.68 -6.83
N ALA A 551 10.85 6.41 -6.18
CA ALA A 551 11.84 7.26 -6.85
C ALA A 551 12.80 6.47 -7.76
N ALA A 552 13.13 5.23 -7.39
CA ALA A 552 13.88 4.32 -8.25
C ALA A 552 13.02 3.76 -9.40
N ALA A 553 11.77 3.40 -9.11
CA ALA A 553 10.81 2.83 -10.07
C ALA A 553 10.43 3.80 -11.19
N LEU A 554 10.62 5.11 -10.99
CA LEU A 554 10.53 6.14 -12.03
C LEU A 554 11.33 5.78 -13.30
N THR A 555 12.47 5.09 -13.15
CA THR A 555 13.31 4.65 -14.28
C THR A 555 13.59 3.16 -14.32
N HIS A 556 13.57 2.43 -13.20
CA HIS A 556 13.90 1.00 -13.12
C HIS A 556 12.70 0.18 -12.66
N GLY A 557 12.02 -0.50 -13.59
CA GLY A 557 10.77 -1.20 -13.29
C GLY A 557 10.91 -2.63 -12.75
N HIS A 558 12.10 -3.24 -12.80
CA HIS A 558 12.34 -4.54 -12.16
C HIS A 558 12.49 -4.36 -10.64
N GLU A 559 12.04 -5.33 -9.86
CA GLU A 559 12.08 -5.24 -8.39
C GLU A 559 13.48 -5.11 -7.80
N MET A 560 14.50 -5.74 -8.39
CA MET A 560 15.91 -5.50 -8.03
C MET A 560 16.46 -4.12 -8.45
N GLY A 561 15.70 -3.35 -9.24
CA GLY A 561 16.00 -1.96 -9.56
C GLY A 561 15.47 -0.95 -8.53
N TYR A 562 14.45 -1.30 -7.73
CA TYR A 562 13.83 -0.40 -6.76
C TYR A 562 13.81 -0.89 -5.30
N ILE A 563 13.82 -2.20 -5.05
CA ILE A 563 13.87 -2.75 -3.68
C ILE A 563 15.18 -2.39 -2.97
N PRO A 564 16.36 -2.47 -3.60
CA PRO A 564 17.61 -2.01 -2.99
C PRO A 564 17.58 -0.52 -2.63
N ALA A 565 16.86 0.31 -3.40
CA ALA A 565 16.68 1.73 -3.10
C ALA A 565 15.92 1.93 -1.77
N ALA A 566 14.86 1.15 -1.53
CA ALA A 566 14.15 1.14 -0.25
C ALA A 566 15.08 0.77 0.92
N MET A 567 15.89 -0.27 0.74
CA MET A 567 16.83 -0.74 1.76
C MET A 567 17.91 0.28 2.08
N LEU A 568 18.49 0.93 1.06
CA LEU A 568 19.49 1.98 1.26
C LEU A 568 18.90 3.17 2.03
N ALA A 569 17.72 3.64 1.64
CA ALA A 569 17.05 4.75 2.34
C ALA A 569 16.77 4.39 3.81
N HIS A 570 16.38 3.15 4.08
CA HIS A 570 16.16 2.64 5.43
C HIS A 570 17.45 2.68 6.26
N ILE A 571 18.55 2.12 5.74
CA ILE A 571 19.86 2.11 6.42
C ILE A 571 20.32 3.54 6.70
N VAL A 572 20.33 4.40 5.67
CA VAL A 572 20.74 5.81 5.78
C VAL A 572 19.91 6.53 6.83
N ARG A 573 18.58 6.36 6.83
CA ARG A 573 17.66 6.95 7.81
C ARG A 573 18.03 6.54 9.23
N LEU A 574 18.19 5.25 9.47
CA LEU A 574 18.49 4.72 10.81
C LEU A 574 19.83 5.23 11.34
N VAL A 575 20.90 5.17 10.54
CA VAL A 575 22.24 5.60 10.99
C VAL A 575 22.36 7.12 11.14
N SER A 576 21.58 7.90 10.38
CA SER A 576 21.60 9.36 10.45
C SER A 576 20.74 9.95 11.57
N HIS A 577 19.69 9.25 12.01
CA HIS A 577 18.71 9.76 12.99
C HIS A 577 18.76 9.09 14.36
N SER A 578 19.63 8.09 14.52
CA SER A 578 19.86 7.38 15.79
C SER A 578 21.23 7.71 16.36
N GLN A 579 21.32 7.79 17.70
CA GLN A 579 22.60 8.07 18.39
C GLN A 579 23.42 6.79 18.64
N ASP A 580 22.78 5.67 18.93
CA ASP A 580 23.45 4.45 19.41
C ASP A 580 23.10 3.19 18.60
N ILE A 581 22.84 3.32 17.30
CA ILE A 581 22.62 2.15 16.44
C ILE A 581 23.93 1.69 15.83
N SER A 582 24.21 0.39 15.85
CA SER A 582 25.30 -0.18 15.06
C SER A 582 24.92 -0.27 13.59
N LEU A 583 25.92 -0.23 12.70
CA LEU A 583 25.66 -0.37 11.26
C LEU A 583 25.03 -1.74 10.94
N GLU A 584 25.46 -2.80 11.63
CA GLU A 584 24.88 -4.14 11.47
C GLU A 584 23.39 -4.19 11.88
N GLU A 585 23.01 -3.56 13.00
CA GLU A 585 21.60 -3.47 13.41
C GLU A 585 20.75 -2.72 12.37
N ALA A 586 21.27 -1.64 11.79
CA ALA A 586 20.57 -0.91 10.74
C ALA A 586 20.36 -1.75 9.47
N VAL A 587 21.36 -2.56 9.10
CA VAL A 587 21.24 -3.51 7.98
C VAL A 587 20.18 -4.56 8.29
N TRP A 588 20.18 -5.18 9.47
CA TRP A 588 19.18 -6.20 9.80
C TRP A 588 17.76 -5.65 9.92
N ASP A 589 17.56 -4.47 10.55
CA ASP A 589 16.23 -3.84 10.60
C ASP A 589 15.70 -3.54 9.18
N SER A 590 16.60 -3.14 8.28
CA SER A 590 16.23 -2.93 6.87
C SER A 590 15.75 -4.22 6.20
N THR A 591 16.36 -5.39 6.48
CA THR A 591 15.90 -6.66 5.91
C THR A 591 14.47 -7.02 6.36
N ASP A 592 14.13 -6.74 7.62
CA ASP A 592 12.78 -6.94 8.14
C ASP A 592 11.78 -5.96 7.51
N ALA A 593 12.17 -4.68 7.36
CA ALA A 593 11.35 -3.66 6.74
C ALA A 593 11.02 -3.98 5.28
N ILE A 594 12.02 -4.41 4.50
CA ILE A 594 11.84 -4.71 3.08
C ILE A 594 10.97 -5.97 2.89
N GLN A 595 11.10 -6.98 3.76
CA GLN A 595 10.21 -8.15 3.76
C GLN A 595 8.74 -7.78 4.01
N ARG A 596 8.49 -6.79 4.88
CA ARG A 596 7.14 -6.28 5.16
C ARG A 596 6.59 -5.44 4.01
N LEU A 597 7.45 -4.66 3.34
CA LEU A 597 7.06 -3.79 2.22
C LEU A 597 6.77 -4.57 0.94
N PHE A 598 7.59 -5.60 0.65
CA PHE A 598 7.53 -6.33 -0.61
C PHE A 598 7.35 -7.84 -0.40
N PRO A 599 6.33 -8.30 0.35
CA PRO A 599 6.18 -9.72 0.70
C PRO A 599 5.90 -10.63 -0.51
N ARG A 600 5.57 -10.03 -1.66
CA ARG A 600 5.27 -10.73 -2.92
C ARG A 600 6.38 -10.61 -3.97
N ALA A 601 7.49 -9.94 -3.65
CA ALA A 601 8.59 -9.79 -4.58
C ALA A 601 9.29 -11.13 -4.85
N VAL A 602 9.45 -11.50 -6.12
CA VAL A 602 9.87 -12.84 -6.55
C VAL A 602 11.35 -13.07 -6.23
N HIS A 603 12.18 -12.06 -6.44
CA HIS A 603 13.63 -12.04 -6.30
C HIS A 603 14.08 -11.54 -4.92
N LEU A 604 13.16 -11.11 -4.05
CA LEU A 604 13.50 -10.65 -2.70
C LEU A 604 14.24 -11.73 -1.88
N PRO A 605 13.85 -13.02 -1.87
CA PRO A 605 14.60 -14.03 -1.11
C PRO A 605 16.05 -14.20 -1.56
N GLU A 606 16.34 -14.02 -2.85
CA GLU A 606 17.71 -14.09 -3.39
C GLU A 606 18.52 -12.85 -2.99
N PHE A 607 17.91 -11.68 -3.05
CA PHE A 607 18.53 -10.43 -2.58
C PHE A 607 18.87 -10.49 -1.09
N LEU A 608 17.96 -10.96 -0.23
CA LEU A 608 18.23 -11.09 1.21
C LEU A 608 19.35 -12.08 1.51
N LYS A 609 19.47 -13.17 0.75
CA LYS A 609 20.62 -14.09 0.85
C LYS A 609 21.93 -13.40 0.47
N LYS A 610 21.91 -12.51 -0.51
CA LYS A 610 23.08 -11.73 -0.93
C LYS A 610 23.49 -10.71 0.15
N ILE A 611 22.54 -10.05 0.79
CA ILE A 611 22.81 -9.18 1.95
C ILE A 611 23.37 -10.00 3.12
N GLN A 612 22.82 -11.17 3.42
CA GLN A 612 23.38 -12.08 4.43
C GLN A 612 24.83 -12.46 4.10
N LEU A 613 25.11 -12.81 2.85
CA LEU A 613 26.46 -13.13 2.40
C LEU A 613 27.42 -11.94 2.57
N ALA A 614 26.97 -10.72 2.29
CA ALA A 614 27.76 -9.51 2.49
C ALA A 614 28.14 -9.31 3.97
N VAL A 615 27.18 -9.50 4.89
CA VAL A 615 27.42 -9.42 6.34
C VAL A 615 28.39 -10.52 6.79
N ASP A 616 28.22 -11.75 6.31
CA ASP A 616 29.07 -12.89 6.67
C ASP A 616 30.52 -12.68 6.18
N LEU A 617 30.70 -12.23 4.94
CA LEU A 617 32.02 -11.93 4.38
C LEU A 617 32.71 -10.79 5.12
N ALA A 618 31.97 -9.75 5.53
CA ALA A 618 32.51 -8.63 6.29
C ALA A 618 33.10 -9.09 7.64
N LYS A 619 32.46 -10.06 8.29
CA LYS A 619 32.92 -10.64 9.57
C LYS A 619 34.12 -11.59 9.42
N GLN A 620 34.23 -12.28 8.29
CA GLN A 620 35.31 -13.24 8.05
C GLN A 620 36.68 -12.57 7.81
N GLY A 621 36.70 -11.29 7.40
CA GLY A 621 37.95 -10.54 7.22
C GLY A 621 38.82 -11.02 6.05
N GLY A 622 38.20 -11.65 5.03
CA GLY A 622 38.89 -12.15 3.83
C GLY A 622 39.35 -11.06 2.85
N ASN A 623 39.80 -11.47 1.66
CA ASN A 623 40.20 -10.56 0.59
C ASN A 623 38.98 -9.81 0.01
N ASP A 624 39.13 -8.50 -0.23
CA ASP A 624 38.02 -7.66 -0.73
C ASP A 624 37.56 -8.03 -2.13
N LEU A 625 38.48 -8.31 -3.06
CA LEU A 625 38.13 -8.70 -4.43
C LEU A 625 37.36 -10.02 -4.45
N GLU A 626 37.82 -11.01 -3.69
CA GLU A 626 37.15 -12.31 -3.60
C GLU A 626 35.73 -12.18 -3.03
N ALA A 627 35.56 -11.32 -2.01
CA ALA A 627 34.24 -11.03 -1.46
C ALA A 627 33.34 -10.31 -2.47
N ILE A 628 33.85 -9.31 -3.18
CA ILE A 628 33.09 -8.57 -4.20
C ILE A 628 32.72 -9.49 -5.37
N HIS A 629 33.61 -10.37 -5.82
CA HIS A 629 33.30 -11.38 -6.84
C HIS A 629 32.15 -12.31 -6.43
N ALA A 630 32.05 -12.64 -5.15
CA ALA A 630 30.96 -13.46 -4.62
C ALA A 630 29.62 -12.71 -4.54
N LEU A 631 29.65 -11.39 -4.33
CA LEU A 631 28.44 -10.56 -4.22
C LEU A 631 27.92 -10.09 -5.59
N GLY A 632 28.84 -9.89 -6.53
CA GLY A 632 28.57 -9.43 -7.89
C GLY A 632 29.31 -8.12 -8.22
N PRO A 633 29.43 -7.80 -9.51
CA PRO A 633 30.21 -6.66 -9.99
C PRO A 633 29.57 -5.28 -9.74
N GLY A 634 28.34 -5.21 -9.25
CA GLY A 634 27.68 -3.93 -8.92
C GLY A 634 26.80 -3.33 -10.02
N TRP A 635 26.70 -3.96 -11.20
CA TRP A 635 25.88 -3.43 -12.31
C TRP A 635 24.36 -3.48 -12.02
N CYS A 636 23.94 -4.36 -11.12
CA CYS A 636 22.54 -4.48 -10.68
C CYS A 636 22.36 -3.84 -9.29
N GLY A 637 21.18 -3.30 -9.00
CA GLY A 637 20.92 -2.62 -7.74
C GLY A 637 21.14 -3.50 -6.50
N ASP A 638 20.81 -4.79 -6.60
CA ASP A 638 20.99 -5.78 -5.55
C ASP A 638 22.47 -6.14 -5.32
N GLU A 639 23.28 -6.12 -6.37
CA GLU A 639 24.74 -6.31 -6.29
C GLU A 639 25.44 -5.09 -5.72
N ALA A 640 25.12 -3.90 -6.24
CA ALA A 640 25.73 -2.62 -5.83
C ALA A 640 25.55 -2.38 -4.32
N LEU A 641 24.32 -2.57 -3.83
CA LEU A 641 24.03 -2.39 -2.41
C LEU A 641 24.71 -3.48 -1.55
N ALA A 642 24.78 -4.72 -2.02
CA ALA A 642 25.46 -5.78 -1.27
C ALA A 642 26.97 -5.52 -1.12
N VAL A 643 27.64 -5.08 -2.20
CA VAL A 643 29.04 -4.64 -2.15
C VAL A 643 29.21 -3.48 -1.16
N ALA A 644 28.32 -2.47 -1.23
CA ALA A 644 28.40 -1.33 -0.33
C ALA A 644 28.19 -1.70 1.14
N VAL A 645 27.23 -2.59 1.44
CA VAL A 645 27.01 -3.12 2.80
C VAL A 645 28.23 -3.90 3.29
N TYR A 646 28.84 -4.73 2.45
CA TYR A 646 30.08 -5.44 2.78
C TYR A 646 31.21 -4.46 3.15
N CYS A 647 31.52 -3.51 2.26
CA CYS A 647 32.60 -2.54 2.46
C CYS A 647 32.35 -1.68 3.70
N ALA A 648 31.11 -1.21 3.89
CA ALA A 648 30.73 -0.39 5.03
C ALA A 648 30.83 -1.18 6.35
N LEU A 649 30.40 -2.43 6.40
CA LEU A 649 30.49 -3.25 7.63
C LEU A 649 31.94 -3.64 7.97
N LYS A 650 32.71 -4.07 6.96
CA LYS A 650 34.10 -4.53 7.17
C LYS A 650 35.00 -3.39 7.65
N TYR A 651 34.77 -2.18 7.17
CA TYR A 651 35.60 -1.00 7.45
C TYR A 651 34.79 0.11 8.14
N GLN A 652 33.85 -0.26 9.01
CA GLN A 652 32.88 0.67 9.62
C GLN A 652 33.51 1.89 10.32
N ASP A 653 34.75 1.78 10.80
CA ASP A 653 35.48 2.86 11.49
C ASP A 653 36.58 3.53 10.63
N ASP A 654 36.78 3.05 9.40
CA ASP A 654 37.87 3.44 8.49
C ASP A 654 37.31 3.79 7.10
N PHE A 655 36.81 5.02 6.98
CA PHE A 655 36.22 5.56 5.75
C PHE A 655 37.17 5.41 4.54
N ASP A 656 38.48 5.58 4.73
CA ASP A 656 39.46 5.51 3.65
C ASP A 656 39.55 4.10 3.07
N LYS A 657 39.69 3.08 3.92
CA LYS A 657 39.73 1.69 3.46
C LYS A 657 38.41 1.23 2.87
N ALA A 658 37.28 1.68 3.43
CA ALA A 658 35.97 1.32 2.92
C ALA A 658 35.77 1.78 1.46
N LEU A 659 36.09 3.04 1.16
CA LEU A 659 35.99 3.58 -0.19
C LEU A 659 36.98 2.90 -1.13
N ALA A 660 38.23 2.71 -0.70
CA ALA A 660 39.22 2.01 -1.51
C ALA A 660 38.78 0.57 -1.84
N ALA A 661 38.22 -0.17 -0.88
CA ALA A 661 37.69 -1.50 -1.13
C ALA A 661 36.49 -1.48 -2.09
N ALA A 662 35.58 -0.53 -1.92
CA ALA A 662 34.37 -0.40 -2.73
C ALA A 662 34.64 -0.09 -4.20
N VAL A 663 35.73 0.62 -4.53
CA VAL A 663 35.99 1.06 -5.91
C VAL A 663 37.02 0.21 -6.66
N ASN A 664 37.86 -0.56 -5.96
CA ASN A 664 38.96 -1.30 -6.58
C ASN A 664 38.51 -2.68 -7.09
N HIS A 665 37.51 -2.73 -7.96
CA HIS A 665 37.03 -3.94 -8.64
C HIS A 665 36.67 -3.64 -10.10
N GLY A 666 36.51 -4.66 -10.95
CA GLY A 666 36.30 -4.47 -12.40
C GLY A 666 34.85 -4.28 -12.83
N GLY A 667 34.03 -3.73 -11.94
CA GLY A 667 32.58 -3.58 -12.14
C GLY A 667 32.15 -2.13 -11.99
N ASP A 668 30.94 -1.91 -11.51
CA ASP A 668 30.32 -0.58 -11.36
C ASP A 668 30.88 0.17 -10.15
N SER A 669 32.14 0.61 -10.26
CA SER A 669 32.95 1.10 -9.14
C SER A 669 32.52 2.44 -8.57
N ASP A 670 31.98 3.34 -9.38
CA ASP A 670 31.44 4.62 -8.90
C ASP A 670 30.14 4.42 -8.14
N SER A 671 29.22 3.57 -8.62
CA SER A 671 27.99 3.23 -7.88
C SER A 671 28.26 2.58 -6.54
N THR A 672 29.12 1.56 -6.49
CA THR A 672 29.48 0.89 -5.22
C THR A 672 30.21 1.84 -4.28
N GLY A 673 31.11 2.68 -4.81
CA GLY A 673 31.77 3.75 -4.08
C GLY A 673 30.79 4.76 -3.49
N ALA A 674 29.85 5.25 -4.30
CA ALA A 674 28.84 6.24 -3.92
C ALA A 674 27.94 5.73 -2.80
N ILE A 675 27.41 4.52 -2.93
CA ILE A 675 26.52 3.92 -1.92
C ILE A 675 27.30 3.65 -0.62
N THR A 676 28.53 3.15 -0.71
CA THR A 676 29.40 2.95 0.47
C THR A 676 29.66 4.27 1.19
N GLY A 677 29.99 5.31 0.43
CA GLY A 677 30.23 6.65 0.93
C GLY A 677 28.99 7.30 1.55
N ASN A 678 27.80 7.07 1.00
CA ASN A 678 26.54 7.51 1.59
C ASN A 678 26.29 6.84 2.95
N ILE A 679 26.44 5.51 3.03
CA ILE A 679 26.20 4.74 4.26
C ILE A 679 27.18 5.16 5.35
N LEU A 680 28.49 5.12 5.08
CA LEU A 680 29.51 5.44 6.08
C LEU A 680 29.56 6.93 6.39
N GLY A 681 29.33 7.79 5.41
CA GLY A 681 29.22 9.22 5.63
C GLY A 681 28.07 9.58 6.57
N ALA A 682 26.91 8.92 6.41
CA ALA A 682 25.77 9.06 7.32
C ALA A 682 26.06 8.47 8.71
N TYR A 683 26.80 7.36 8.79
CA TYR A 683 27.13 6.68 10.05
C TYR A 683 28.17 7.44 10.88
N LEU A 684 29.28 7.84 10.25
CA LEU A 684 30.45 8.47 10.89
C LEU A 684 30.35 10.00 10.98
N GLY A 685 29.66 10.64 10.02
CA GLY A 685 29.60 12.08 9.84
C GLY A 685 30.82 12.69 9.15
N LEU A 686 30.67 13.91 8.62
CA LEU A 686 31.69 14.63 7.85
C LEU A 686 33.01 14.77 8.61
N SER A 687 32.98 15.00 9.92
CA SER A 687 34.18 15.13 10.76
C SER A 687 35.12 13.91 10.74
N ARG A 688 34.63 12.76 10.28
CA ARG A 688 35.39 11.50 10.16
C ARG A 688 35.79 11.17 8.71
N ILE A 689 35.37 11.99 7.74
CA ILE A 689 35.82 11.87 6.35
C ILE A 689 37.19 12.53 6.23
N PRO A 690 38.24 11.80 5.77
CA PRO A 690 39.57 12.39 5.58
C PRO A 690 39.55 13.58 4.63
N GLU A 691 40.33 14.63 4.95
CA GLU A 691 40.37 15.88 4.18
C GLU A 691 40.73 15.67 2.70
N LYS A 692 41.47 14.61 2.36
CA LYS A 692 41.78 14.27 0.96
C LYS A 692 40.54 14.01 0.09
N TYR A 693 39.42 13.64 0.71
CA TYR A 693 38.15 13.39 0.02
C TYR A 693 37.28 14.63 -0.14
N THR A 694 37.51 15.67 0.67
CA THR A 694 36.82 16.96 0.51
C THR A 694 37.65 17.92 -0.34
N ARG A 695 38.97 17.88 -0.19
CA ARG A 695 39.91 18.67 -1.00
C ARG A 695 39.80 18.26 -2.46
N ASN A 696 39.58 19.25 -3.33
CA ASN A 696 39.44 19.07 -4.78
C ASN A 696 38.22 18.25 -5.22
N LEU A 697 37.27 17.96 -4.32
CA LEU A 697 36.01 17.34 -4.73
C LEU A 697 35.19 18.35 -5.54
N GLU A 698 34.77 17.94 -6.72
CA GLU A 698 33.94 18.78 -7.57
C GLU A 698 32.55 19.02 -6.96
N LEU A 699 32.06 20.26 -7.10
CA LEU A 699 30.75 20.70 -6.58
C LEU A 699 30.59 20.54 -5.06
N LEU A 700 31.69 20.55 -4.29
CA LEU A 700 31.64 20.48 -2.82
C LEU A 700 30.76 21.57 -2.20
N ASP A 701 30.78 22.77 -2.77
CA ASP A 701 29.93 23.89 -2.38
C ASP A 701 28.43 23.58 -2.59
N VAL A 702 28.06 23.06 -3.76
CA VAL A 702 26.67 22.67 -4.07
C VAL A 702 26.22 21.49 -3.21
N LEU A 703 27.09 20.51 -2.98
CA LEU A 703 26.84 19.38 -2.08
C LEU A 703 26.58 19.86 -0.64
N THR A 704 27.37 20.82 -0.17
CA THR A 704 27.23 21.43 1.15
C THR A 704 25.89 22.15 1.25
N GLU A 705 25.57 23.02 0.28
CA GLU A 705 24.30 23.75 0.22
C GLU A 705 23.08 22.82 0.27
N ILE A 706 23.06 21.79 -0.58
CA ILE A 706 21.95 20.82 -0.59
C ILE A 706 21.88 20.02 0.71
N ALA A 707 23.01 19.59 1.28
CA ALA A 707 23.03 18.88 2.55
C ALA A 707 22.48 19.74 3.70
N GLU A 708 22.85 21.02 3.73
CA GLU A 708 22.34 21.98 4.69
C GLU A 708 20.85 22.25 4.49
N ASP A 709 20.37 22.35 3.26
CA ASP A 709 18.95 22.54 2.97
C ASP A 709 18.11 21.33 3.43
N LEU A 710 18.59 20.10 3.20
CA LEU A 710 17.94 18.89 3.74
C LEU A 710 17.92 18.89 5.27
N TYR A 711 18.97 19.39 5.92
CA TYR A 711 19.04 19.46 7.37
C TYR A 711 18.06 20.51 7.94
N TYR A 712 18.16 21.75 7.46
CA TYR A 712 17.40 22.89 7.97
C TYR A 712 15.92 22.84 7.59
N ASP A 713 15.56 22.24 6.45
CA ASP A 713 14.20 22.15 5.93
C ASP A 713 13.56 23.54 5.66
N CYS A 714 12.44 23.55 4.93
CA CYS A 714 11.72 24.77 4.57
C CYS A 714 11.17 25.48 5.82
N GLN A 715 11.72 26.66 6.13
CA GLN A 715 11.26 27.53 7.22
C GLN A 715 10.29 28.63 6.75
N VAL A 716 10.27 28.92 5.44
CA VAL A 716 9.37 29.91 4.83
C VAL A 716 7.95 29.35 4.60
N ASN A 717 6.94 30.23 4.69
CA ASN A 717 5.54 29.93 4.36
C ASN A 717 4.84 31.15 3.73
N GLU A 718 3.59 30.96 3.25
CA GLU A 718 2.81 31.97 2.50
C GLU A 718 2.60 33.30 3.26
N TYR A 719 2.72 33.31 4.58
CA TYR A 719 2.41 34.46 5.44
C TYR A 719 3.64 35.14 6.02
N THR A 720 4.84 34.58 5.80
CA THR A 720 6.11 35.12 6.32
C THR A 720 6.88 35.80 5.21
N VAL A 721 7.30 37.05 5.43
CA VAL A 721 8.28 37.70 4.56
C VAL A 721 9.67 37.17 4.95
N ALA A 722 10.46 36.71 3.98
CA ALA A 722 11.83 36.28 4.22
C ALA A 722 12.70 37.47 4.65
N GLU A 723 13.06 37.52 5.93
CA GLU A 723 13.94 38.55 6.51
C GLU A 723 15.32 37.99 6.91
N ASP A 724 15.43 36.69 7.22
CA ASP A 724 16.71 36.01 7.48
C ASP A 724 17.43 35.75 6.15
N PRO A 725 18.76 36.01 6.03
CA PRO A 725 19.53 35.71 4.82
C PRO A 725 19.34 34.27 4.29
N ARG A 726 19.12 33.29 5.17
CA ARG A 726 18.84 31.90 4.78
C ARG A 726 17.47 31.73 4.14
N ASP A 727 16.46 32.42 4.65
CA ASP A 727 15.11 32.39 4.07
C ASP A 727 15.11 33.05 2.69
N ILE A 728 15.85 34.14 2.52
CA ILE A 728 16.06 34.80 1.22
C ILE A 728 16.77 33.85 0.24
N ALA A 729 17.82 33.17 0.69
CA ALA A 729 18.51 32.16 -0.13
C ALA A 729 17.57 30.98 -0.47
N TRP A 730 16.73 30.55 0.47
CA TRP A 730 15.74 29.49 0.26
C TRP A 730 14.71 29.88 -0.81
N GLU A 731 14.16 31.10 -0.75
CA GLU A 731 13.22 31.61 -1.76
C GLU A 731 13.88 31.67 -3.15
N LYS A 732 15.10 32.19 -3.24
CA LYS A 732 15.87 32.18 -4.50
C LYS A 732 16.11 30.76 -5.04
N LYS A 733 16.30 29.77 -4.17
CA LYS A 733 16.55 28.37 -4.54
C LYS A 733 15.27 27.62 -4.96
N TYR A 734 14.22 27.66 -4.15
CA TYR A 734 13.07 26.74 -4.26
C TYR A 734 11.74 27.42 -4.62
N THR A 735 11.69 28.75 -4.67
CA THR A 735 10.50 29.52 -5.07
C THR A 735 10.73 30.27 -6.39
N GLU A 736 11.79 31.06 -6.47
CA GLU A 736 12.13 31.86 -7.66
C GLU A 736 13.02 31.11 -8.65
N VAL A 737 13.83 30.16 -8.15
CA VAL A 737 14.77 29.35 -8.93
C VAL A 737 15.81 30.22 -9.68
N THR A 738 16.24 31.30 -9.01
CA THR A 738 17.20 32.32 -9.48
C THR A 738 18.59 32.17 -8.85
N TYR A 739 18.76 31.31 -7.84
CA TYR A 739 20.04 31.13 -7.16
C TYR A 739 21.13 30.60 -8.10
N GLU A 740 22.33 31.21 -8.07
CA GLU A 740 23.46 30.88 -8.97
C GLU A 740 24.54 29.99 -8.32
N GLY A 741 24.35 29.58 -7.06
CA GLY A 741 25.32 28.80 -6.28
C GLY A 741 26.25 29.66 -5.40
N ALA A 742 26.82 29.06 -4.36
CA ALA A 742 27.74 29.74 -3.46
C ALA A 742 29.05 30.11 -4.19
N GLY A 743 29.47 31.38 -4.07
CA GLY A 743 30.73 31.87 -4.67
C GLY A 743 30.59 32.77 -5.91
N ARG A 744 29.38 33.27 -6.21
CA ARG A 744 29.15 34.30 -7.25
C ARG A 744 28.57 35.63 -6.77
N ASP A 745 28.23 35.74 -5.48
CA ASP A 745 27.86 37.00 -4.83
C ASP A 745 29.09 37.66 -4.16
#